data_AF-A0A8H5LDF5-F1
#
_entry.id   AF-A0A8H5LDF5-F1
#
_cell.length_a   1.000
_cell.length_b   1.000
_cell.length_c   1.000
_cell.angle_alpha   90.00
_cell.angle_beta   90.00
_cell.angle_gamma   90.00
#
_symmetry.space_group_name_H-M   'P 1'
#
loop_
_entity.id
_entity.type
_entity.pdbx_description
1 polymer ?
#
loop_
_entity_poly.entity_id
_entity_poly.type
_entity_poly.pdbx_seq_one_letter_code
_entity_poly.pdbx_strand_id
1 'polypeptide(L)'
;MADSNSSAAPQTPEYYVGSFPAPGLRQIVRHITGHREDGKAHFLASDHGEHYRFMGENKAVANIIYSTRETPVNLNEDVDVEKARQEEPPFHYRNGSLVRMIDFGPGVESPFHRSLTIDYGIVIEGVFGLTLDSGEMRIMRQGDVCVQRATAHKWKNITGNETMPGRMMWILLDAEELSCDGTKPSCRSCTRLKVECVYRMQTDEIRQELDGTRDRESTYAELFELLKVMSDEDAAETLRRLRSGMDAASILSHVKNGQLLIQLSLSADTTRRYEFPYISVIPSHLVIPGNMYLDSLLSHATLPASALHAIRETGNPSATAEQIAQGETVDQNPDTSDYHITYLVPYHAARMVEPIVDKIKARPWTRVISDDQLLRRLICAYFYYPHPCGPFIQKDLFLKDMAAGRTRFCTPLLVNAMLSLAIQSALDVPDRSKMWLFESLSYRFMAEARRLWDIESCKESSIPTIQAAMIISYTTTNNGMDQVGALPEWYGEVWMQYPHTPTRNRLHVGHKLQAEVQLRHIMNELGIMMFGDSPRPLTIDQIVGTKKKLDNWKDSLPECLQPKNLVFPVHLSLHVQYQQLVMGFMQIVLKSEHKDSPQILGACSGKAPETVRNEAKIMLETIMRLYYTRHNFEFYDPWIAFALTAIGNAIVADLAEGSDSDPQIKAGYRSTLILAAQGLSKQARNYHVSRLLAIQLQKAMRPEDLQLVQTHTVASHVEDDEQALIAEHSDSLWPIPGLAVMNEDPERTRLKNLIAGVQDLDLQSA
;
A
#
# COMPACT_ATOMS: atom_id res chain seq x y z
N MET A 1 38.62 -38.72 61.28
CA MET A 1 38.53 -37.40 61.93
C MET A 1 39.60 -36.53 61.32
N ALA A 2 39.21 -35.63 60.43
CA ALA A 2 40.07 -34.56 59.92
C ALA A 2 39.12 -33.47 59.42
N ASP A 3 39.00 -32.42 60.23
CA ASP A 3 38.28 -31.20 59.92
C ASP A 3 38.91 -30.52 58.71
N SER A 4 38.06 -30.04 57.79
CA SER A 4 38.45 -29.01 56.83
C SER A 4 37.35 -27.96 56.75
N ASN A 5 37.73 -26.76 57.16
CA ASN A 5 36.98 -25.51 57.10
C ASN A 5 36.24 -25.35 55.76
N SER A 6 34.93 -25.18 55.79
CA SER A 6 34.23 -24.47 54.72
C SER A 6 34.09 -23.01 55.13
N SER A 7 34.68 -22.15 54.31
CA SER A 7 34.69 -20.71 54.42
C SER A 7 33.28 -20.14 54.50
N ALA A 8 32.99 -19.38 55.56
CA ALA A 8 31.85 -18.49 55.59
C ALA A 8 31.89 -17.56 54.37
N ALA A 9 30.84 -17.61 53.55
CA ALA A 9 30.63 -16.64 52.48
C ALA A 9 30.66 -15.22 53.09
N PRO A 10 31.30 -14.23 52.45
CA PRO A 10 31.24 -12.86 52.92
C PRO A 10 29.77 -12.45 53.00
N GLN A 11 29.29 -12.11 54.20
CA GLN A 11 27.99 -11.45 54.33
C GLN A 11 28.10 -10.13 53.57
N THR A 12 27.37 -10.03 52.45
CA THR A 12 27.20 -8.77 51.72
C THR A 12 26.61 -7.76 52.72
N PRO A 13 27.19 -6.54 52.84
CA PRO A 13 26.66 -5.54 53.75
C PRO A 13 25.17 -5.30 53.46
N GLU A 14 24.33 -5.26 54.50
CA GLU A 14 22.88 -5.06 54.34
C GLU A 14 22.63 -3.73 53.61
N TYR A 15 22.21 -3.82 52.34
CA TYR A 15 21.86 -2.66 51.55
C TYR A 15 20.43 -2.23 51.92
N TYR A 16 20.33 -1.07 52.56
CA TYR A 16 19.07 -0.50 53.03
C TYR A 16 18.71 0.75 52.23
N VAL A 17 17.48 0.79 51.72
CA VAL A 17 16.91 1.90 50.96
C VAL A 17 16.07 2.76 51.89
N GLY A 18 16.66 3.85 52.39
CA GLY A 18 15.99 4.83 53.26
C GLY A 18 15.45 6.07 52.56
N SER A 19 15.71 6.22 51.25
CA SER A 19 15.29 7.35 50.42
C SER A 19 15.12 6.92 48.97
N PHE A 20 14.47 7.78 48.17
CA PHE A 20 14.54 7.72 46.72
C PHE A 20 15.41 8.89 46.22
N PRO A 21 16.46 8.65 45.41
CA PRO A 21 16.91 7.38 44.85
C PRO A 21 17.55 6.48 45.90
N ALA A 22 17.67 5.19 45.58
CA ALA A 22 18.41 4.26 46.43
C ALA A 22 19.94 4.58 46.40
N PRO A 23 20.69 4.27 47.47
CA PRO A 23 22.12 4.60 47.57
C PRO A 23 22.96 4.10 46.38
N GLY A 24 23.62 5.02 45.66
CA GLY A 24 24.45 4.67 44.50
C GLY A 24 23.75 4.83 43.15
N LEU A 25 22.47 5.19 43.12
CA LEU A 25 21.75 5.57 41.90
C LEU A 25 21.58 7.09 41.81
N ARG A 26 21.55 7.62 40.59
CA ARG A 26 21.39 9.06 40.34
C ARG A 26 19.98 9.55 40.73
N GLN A 27 19.87 10.80 41.21
CA GLN A 27 18.58 11.48 41.34
C GLN A 27 17.92 11.72 39.97
N ILE A 28 16.66 11.34 39.83
CA ILE A 28 15.85 11.65 38.62
C ILE A 28 15.10 12.96 38.81
N VAL A 29 14.77 13.62 37.70
CA VAL A 29 13.92 14.81 37.69
C VAL A 29 12.79 14.59 36.70
N ARG A 30 11.55 14.81 37.15
CA ARG A 30 10.34 14.84 36.34
C ARG A 30 10.05 16.30 36.00
N HIS A 31 9.91 16.61 34.72
CA HIS A 31 9.47 17.92 34.24
C HIS A 31 8.06 17.80 33.68
N ILE A 32 7.08 18.46 34.32
CA ILE A 32 5.70 18.53 33.85
C ILE A 32 5.55 19.81 33.03
N THR A 33 4.96 19.71 31.84
CA THR A 33 4.75 20.82 30.91
C THR A 33 3.27 21.13 30.76
N GLY A 34 2.94 22.40 30.55
CA GLY A 34 1.59 22.89 30.27
C GLY A 34 1.65 24.16 29.44
N HIS A 35 0.55 24.93 29.39
CA HIS A 35 0.47 26.16 28.62
C HIS A 35 0.24 27.36 29.54
N ARG A 36 0.87 28.49 29.23
CA ARG A 36 0.55 29.77 29.88
C ARG A 36 -0.72 30.37 29.27
N GLU A 37 -1.24 31.42 29.91
CA GLU A 37 -2.39 32.19 29.40
C GLU A 37 -2.20 32.72 27.96
N ASP A 38 -0.95 32.93 27.53
CA ASP A 38 -0.62 33.35 26.16
C ASP A 38 -0.58 32.20 25.14
N GLY A 39 -0.97 30.99 25.54
CA GLY A 39 -0.99 29.78 24.71
C GLY A 39 0.40 29.18 24.46
N LYS A 40 1.48 29.71 25.02
CA LYS A 40 2.83 29.15 24.84
C LYS A 40 3.12 28.06 25.87
N ALA A 41 3.79 27.01 25.41
CA ALA A 41 4.28 25.94 26.27
C ALA A 41 5.25 26.47 27.35
N HIS A 42 5.17 25.91 28.56
CA HIS A 42 6.10 26.15 29.68
C HIS A 42 6.14 24.93 30.63
N PHE A 43 7.05 24.94 31.60
CA PHE A 43 7.11 23.94 32.66
C PHE A 43 6.20 24.32 33.83
N LEU A 44 5.23 23.46 34.16
CA LEU A 44 4.35 23.58 35.32
C LEU A 44 5.09 23.21 36.61
N ALA A 45 5.86 22.12 36.57
CA ALA A 45 6.61 21.62 37.71
C ALA A 45 7.91 20.94 37.28
N SER A 46 8.90 20.97 38.15
CA SER A 46 10.14 20.20 38.03
C SER A 46 10.47 19.61 39.40
N ASP A 47 10.20 18.32 39.56
CA ASP A 47 10.26 17.63 40.86
C ASP A 47 10.85 16.22 40.70
N HIS A 48 10.68 15.37 41.72
CA HIS A 48 11.24 14.02 41.73
C HIS A 48 10.17 12.91 41.70
N GLY A 49 8.91 13.25 41.41
CA GLY A 49 7.75 12.38 41.64
C GLY A 49 7.15 12.58 43.03
N GLU A 50 5.93 12.09 43.23
CA GLU A 50 5.08 12.44 44.39
C GLU A 50 4.81 11.28 45.35
N HIS A 51 4.76 10.04 44.84
CA HIS A 51 4.35 8.87 45.64
C HIS A 51 5.48 7.84 45.73
N TYR A 52 6.01 7.62 46.94
CA TYR A 52 7.11 6.69 47.22
C TYR A 52 6.66 5.53 48.09
N ARG A 53 7.07 4.31 47.74
CA ARG A 53 6.75 3.09 48.49
C ARG A 53 8.00 2.23 48.68
N PHE A 54 8.43 2.05 49.93
CA PHE A 54 9.52 1.14 50.27
C PHE A 54 9.01 -0.30 50.29
N MET A 55 9.77 -1.21 49.68
CA MET A 55 9.36 -2.57 49.36
C MET A 55 10.43 -3.58 49.76
N GLY A 56 10.02 -4.84 50.00
CA GLY A 56 10.95 -5.95 50.27
C GLY A 56 11.87 -5.68 51.46
N GLU A 57 11.31 -5.33 52.62
CA GLU A 57 12.07 -4.97 53.84
C GLU A 57 13.02 -3.77 53.66
N ASN A 58 12.60 -2.78 52.85
CA ASN A 58 13.42 -1.62 52.46
C ASN A 58 14.64 -1.97 51.62
N LYS A 59 14.55 -3.03 50.81
CA LYS A 59 15.59 -3.37 49.82
C LYS A 59 15.27 -2.84 48.42
N ALA A 60 14.06 -2.32 48.20
CA ALA A 60 13.67 -1.60 47.00
C ALA A 60 12.76 -0.40 47.33
N VAL A 61 12.68 0.56 46.42
CA VAL A 61 11.77 1.71 46.53
C VAL A 61 11.10 1.98 45.19
N ALA A 62 9.78 2.02 45.18
CA ALA A 62 8.98 2.43 44.03
C ALA A 62 8.65 3.92 44.13
N ASN A 63 8.66 4.61 42.99
CA ASN A 63 8.29 6.00 42.83
C ASN A 63 7.33 6.13 41.64
N ILE A 64 6.18 6.76 41.84
CA ILE A 64 5.25 7.07 40.76
C ILE A 64 5.68 8.36 40.08
N ILE A 65 6.09 8.24 38.81
CA ILE A 65 6.47 9.38 37.97
C ILE A 65 5.24 10.11 37.50
N TYR A 66 4.21 9.41 36.99
CA TYR A 66 2.96 10.04 36.61
C TYR A 66 1.85 8.99 36.51
N SER A 67 0.60 9.41 36.65
CA SER A 67 -0.54 8.51 36.47
C SER A 67 -1.75 9.25 35.90
N THR A 68 -2.46 8.59 35.00
CA THR A 68 -3.70 9.09 34.39
C THR A 68 -4.82 8.12 34.68
N ARG A 69 -6.03 8.63 34.88
CA ARG A 69 -7.21 7.82 35.26
C ARG A 69 -8.12 7.46 34.10
N GLU A 70 -7.78 7.96 32.91
CA GLU A 70 -8.61 7.94 31.72
C GLU A 70 -7.73 8.06 30.48
N THR A 71 -8.23 7.56 29.35
CA THR A 71 -7.59 7.57 28.04
C THR A 71 -8.71 7.78 27.04
N PRO A 72 -8.77 8.95 26.36
CA PRO A 72 -7.80 10.06 26.42
C PRO A 72 -7.82 10.81 27.76
N VAL A 73 -6.67 11.39 28.16
CA VAL A 73 -6.49 12.15 29.41
C VAL A 73 -7.04 13.56 29.26
N ASN A 74 -7.85 14.05 30.21
CA ASN A 74 -8.22 15.46 30.26
C ASN A 74 -7.08 16.33 30.83
N LEU A 75 -6.46 17.15 29.98
CA LEU A 75 -5.39 18.10 30.36
C LEU A 75 -5.91 19.54 30.57
N ASN A 76 -7.21 19.78 30.40
CA ASN A 76 -7.75 21.13 30.54
C ASN A 76 -7.60 21.60 31.98
N GLU A 77 -7.16 22.85 32.14
CA GLU A 77 -6.91 23.46 33.45
C GLU A 77 -5.94 22.64 34.31
N ASP A 78 -5.05 21.88 33.66
CA ASP A 78 -4.06 20.99 34.30
C ASP A 78 -4.70 20.00 35.31
N VAL A 79 -5.96 19.61 35.07
CA VAL A 79 -6.74 18.75 35.98
C VAL A 79 -6.09 17.38 36.19
N ASP A 80 -5.37 16.87 35.21
CA ASP A 80 -4.61 15.62 35.31
C ASP A 80 -3.44 15.73 36.29
N VAL A 81 -2.75 16.88 36.32
CA VAL A 81 -1.63 17.15 37.24
C VAL A 81 -2.13 17.09 38.67
N GLU A 82 -3.25 17.75 38.95
CA GLU A 82 -3.86 17.75 40.29
C GLU A 82 -4.36 16.35 40.66
N LYS A 83 -5.05 15.64 39.74
CA LYS A 83 -5.50 14.25 39.94
C LYS A 83 -4.35 13.29 40.25
N ALA A 84 -3.19 13.45 39.60
CA ALA A 84 -2.00 12.62 39.81
C ALA A 84 -1.32 12.90 41.14
N ARG A 85 -1.35 14.17 41.59
CA ARG A 85 -0.76 14.61 42.85
C ARG A 85 -1.56 14.20 44.08
N GLN A 86 -2.89 14.35 44.03
CA GLN A 86 -3.74 14.24 45.21
C GLN A 86 -3.85 12.81 45.78
N GLU A 87 -3.86 11.78 44.93
CA GLU A 87 -4.09 10.40 45.36
C GLU A 87 -3.00 9.47 44.83
N GLU A 88 -2.46 8.63 45.70
CA GLU A 88 -1.56 7.56 45.28
C GLU A 88 -2.35 6.58 44.38
N PRO A 89 -1.85 6.24 43.19
CA PRO A 89 -2.59 5.40 42.28
C PRO A 89 -2.69 3.95 42.80
N PRO A 90 -3.76 3.22 42.42
CA PRO A 90 -3.84 1.78 42.60
C PRO A 90 -2.77 1.07 41.75
N PHE A 91 -2.77 -0.27 41.72
CA PHE A 91 -1.78 -1.01 40.93
C PHE A 91 -1.75 -0.56 39.45
N HIS A 92 -2.93 -0.36 38.86
CA HIS A 92 -3.17 0.27 37.56
C HIS A 92 -4.56 0.96 37.57
N TYR A 93 -4.77 1.95 36.70
CA TYR A 93 -6.10 2.54 36.48
C TYR A 93 -6.80 1.89 35.30
N ARG A 94 -8.11 1.62 35.42
CA ARG A 94 -8.93 1.25 34.27
C ARG A 94 -9.00 2.41 33.29
N ASN A 95 -8.83 2.13 32.01
CA ASN A 95 -8.66 3.10 30.92
C ASN A 95 -7.56 4.15 31.19
N GLY A 96 -6.63 3.93 32.11
CA GLY A 96 -5.60 4.91 32.47
C GLY A 96 -4.19 4.44 32.13
N SER A 97 -3.21 5.22 32.57
CA SER A 97 -1.80 4.89 32.45
C SER A 97 -1.07 5.14 33.76
N LEU A 98 0.01 4.41 33.98
CA LEU A 98 0.84 4.58 35.17
C LEU A 98 2.32 4.41 34.82
N VAL A 99 3.12 5.42 35.11
CA VAL A 99 4.58 5.38 34.98
C VAL A 99 5.18 5.22 36.35
N ARG A 100 5.80 4.06 36.60
CA ARG A 100 6.45 3.73 37.87
C ARG A 100 7.94 3.51 37.63
N MET A 101 8.76 4.05 38.51
CA MET A 101 10.18 3.75 38.58
C MET A 101 10.48 2.99 39.86
N ILE A 102 11.32 1.96 39.80
CA ILE A 102 11.72 1.21 40.99
C ILE A 102 13.24 1.07 41.01
N ASP A 103 13.82 1.43 42.16
CA ASP A 103 15.21 1.18 42.47
C ASP A 103 15.32 -0.10 43.28
N PHE A 104 16.11 -1.05 42.79
CA PHE A 104 16.40 -2.32 43.42
C PHE A 104 17.78 -2.26 44.05
N GLY A 105 17.87 -2.68 45.31
CA GLY A 105 19.16 -2.97 45.93
C GLY A 105 19.90 -4.12 45.25
N PRO A 106 21.19 -4.31 45.56
CA PRO A 106 21.99 -5.42 45.07
C PRO A 106 21.33 -6.78 45.34
N GLY A 107 21.20 -7.62 44.31
CA GLY A 107 20.67 -8.98 44.42
C GLY A 107 19.16 -9.09 44.68
N VAL A 108 18.44 -7.97 44.77
CA VAL A 108 17.02 -7.96 45.15
C VAL A 108 16.15 -8.59 44.08
N GLU A 109 15.20 -9.40 44.53
CA GLU A 109 14.28 -10.16 43.70
C GLU A 109 12.82 -9.83 44.06
N SER A 110 11.97 -9.68 43.05
CA SER A 110 10.53 -9.52 43.23
C SER A 110 9.85 -10.87 43.51
N PRO A 111 8.64 -10.92 44.09
CA PRO A 111 7.82 -12.12 44.02
C PRO A 111 7.33 -12.35 42.57
N PHE A 112 6.91 -13.58 42.26
CA PHE A 112 6.12 -13.85 41.07
C PHE A 112 4.78 -13.11 41.15
N HIS A 113 4.45 -12.35 40.12
CA HIS A 113 3.20 -11.61 40.06
C HIS A 113 2.69 -11.49 38.62
N ARG A 114 1.40 -11.18 38.50
CA ARG A 114 0.69 -10.99 37.23
C ARG A 114 -0.29 -9.85 37.38
N SER A 115 -0.40 -9.05 36.33
CA SER A 115 -1.32 -7.91 36.25
C SER A 115 -2.05 -7.96 34.91
N LEU A 116 -3.32 -7.59 34.88
CA LEU A 116 -4.11 -7.51 33.65
C LEU A 116 -3.83 -6.17 32.96
N THR A 117 -2.60 -6.02 32.50
CA THR A 117 -2.07 -4.80 31.90
C THR A 117 -1.14 -5.19 30.76
N ILE A 118 -0.86 -4.22 29.88
CA ILE A 118 0.32 -4.27 29.03
C ILE A 118 1.39 -3.38 29.66
N ASP A 119 2.51 -3.99 30.05
CA ASP A 119 3.59 -3.28 30.74
C ASP A 119 4.80 -3.14 29.83
N TYR A 120 5.36 -1.93 29.74
CA TYR A 120 6.66 -1.69 29.11
C TYR A 120 7.71 -1.55 30.21
N GLY A 121 8.40 -2.66 30.50
CA GLY A 121 9.48 -2.70 31.49
C GLY A 121 10.82 -2.35 30.86
N ILE A 122 11.44 -1.25 31.28
CA ILE A 122 12.64 -0.68 30.68
C ILE A 122 13.76 -0.68 31.72
N VAL A 123 14.93 -1.20 31.37
CA VAL A 123 16.12 -1.12 32.23
C VAL A 123 16.78 0.24 32.03
N ILE A 124 16.72 1.09 33.07
CA ILE A 124 17.31 2.43 33.05
C ILE A 124 18.78 2.39 33.48
N GLU A 125 19.10 1.59 34.49
CA GLU A 125 20.46 1.44 35.02
C GLU A 125 20.65 0.02 35.58
N GLY A 126 21.75 -0.63 35.20
CA GLY A 126 22.07 -1.99 35.67
C GLY A 126 21.68 -3.12 34.71
N VAL A 127 21.60 -4.34 35.24
CA VAL A 127 21.32 -5.59 34.53
C VAL A 127 20.33 -6.42 35.35
N PHE A 128 19.26 -6.89 34.72
CA PHE A 128 18.16 -7.59 35.37
C PHE A 128 17.88 -8.95 34.73
N GLY A 129 17.57 -9.94 35.54
CA GLY A 129 16.98 -11.21 35.09
C GLY A 129 15.46 -11.13 35.11
N LEU A 130 14.83 -11.41 33.97
CA LEU A 130 13.39 -11.64 33.85
C LEU A 130 13.13 -13.14 33.80
N THR A 131 12.37 -13.67 34.74
CA THR A 131 11.96 -15.08 34.77
C THR A 131 10.44 -15.19 34.63
N LEU A 132 9.98 -16.03 33.70
CA LEU A 132 8.56 -16.35 33.50
C LEU A 132 8.17 -17.57 34.34
N ASP A 133 6.87 -17.76 34.56
CA ASP A 133 6.33 -18.93 35.27
C ASP A 133 6.58 -20.26 34.54
N SER A 134 6.91 -20.22 33.24
CA SER A 134 7.43 -21.36 32.48
C SER A 134 8.84 -21.80 32.91
N GLY A 135 9.55 -20.99 33.69
CA GLY A 135 10.95 -21.18 34.05
C GLY A 135 11.95 -20.58 33.04
N GLU A 136 11.48 -20.06 31.91
CA GLU A 136 12.35 -19.34 30.97
C GLU A 136 12.89 -18.05 31.60
N MET A 137 14.19 -17.79 31.35
CA MET A 137 14.87 -16.60 31.84
C MET A 137 15.59 -15.86 30.71
N ARG A 138 15.54 -14.53 30.76
CA ARG A 138 16.32 -13.64 29.89
C ARG A 138 17.00 -12.56 30.73
N ILE A 139 18.23 -12.23 30.34
CA ILE A 139 18.99 -11.12 30.92
C ILE A 139 18.70 -9.88 30.10
N MET A 140 18.30 -8.81 30.78
CA MET A 140 18.06 -7.49 30.23
C MET A 140 19.14 -6.52 30.72
N ARG A 141 19.73 -5.78 29.79
CA ARG A 141 20.75 -4.76 30.01
C ARG A 141 20.15 -3.36 29.88
N GLN A 142 20.91 -2.36 30.30
CA GLN A 142 20.54 -0.95 30.15
C GLN A 142 20.07 -0.63 28.72
N GLY A 143 18.89 -0.04 28.60
CA GLY A 143 18.23 0.28 27.33
C GLY A 143 17.29 -0.82 26.80
N ASP A 144 17.38 -2.06 27.30
CA ASP A 144 16.50 -3.15 26.89
C ASP A 144 15.07 -2.91 27.40
N VAL A 145 14.09 -3.32 26.58
CA VAL A 145 12.66 -3.15 26.85
C VAL A 145 11.95 -4.51 26.78
N CYS A 146 11.15 -4.80 27.81
CA CYS A 146 10.24 -5.93 27.85
C CYS A 146 8.81 -5.44 27.64
N VAL A 147 8.08 -6.09 26.74
CA VAL A 147 6.64 -5.90 26.56
C VAL A 147 5.93 -7.05 27.25
N GLN A 148 5.45 -6.82 28.47
CA GLN A 148 4.81 -7.82 29.32
C GLN A 148 3.30 -7.81 29.06
N ARG A 149 2.77 -8.91 28.50
CA ARG A 149 1.38 -9.01 28.03
C ARG A 149 0.52 -9.81 29.01
N ALA A 150 0.25 -9.23 30.18
CA ALA A 150 -0.47 -9.88 31.27
C ALA A 150 0.06 -11.29 31.64
N THR A 151 1.38 -11.48 31.57
CA THR A 151 2.07 -12.76 31.85
C THR A 151 2.67 -12.76 33.26
N ALA A 152 2.62 -13.91 33.95
CA ALA A 152 3.18 -14.05 35.29
C ALA A 152 4.71 -14.06 35.24
N HIS A 153 5.36 -13.27 36.08
CA HIS A 153 6.80 -13.04 35.97
C HIS A 153 7.45 -12.58 37.27
N LYS A 154 8.78 -12.64 37.28
CA LYS A 154 9.66 -12.27 38.39
C LYS A 154 10.89 -11.53 37.87
N TRP A 155 11.33 -10.50 38.59
CA TRP A 155 12.52 -9.71 38.27
C TRP A 155 13.60 -9.89 39.34
N LYS A 156 14.86 -10.01 38.94
CA LYS A 156 16.02 -10.02 39.85
C LYS A 156 17.08 -9.03 39.39
N ASN A 157 17.54 -8.15 40.28
CA ASN A 157 18.69 -7.30 40.03
C ASN A 157 19.99 -8.11 40.13
N ILE A 158 20.71 -8.26 39.02
CA ILE A 158 21.99 -8.98 38.93
C ILE A 158 23.17 -8.05 38.61
N THR A 159 22.98 -6.73 38.75
CA THR A 159 23.98 -5.71 38.45
C THR A 159 25.25 -5.90 39.28
N GLY A 160 26.41 -5.81 38.63
CA GLY A 160 27.71 -5.95 39.29
C GLY A 160 27.88 -7.31 39.98
N ASN A 161 27.29 -8.39 39.44
CA ASN A 161 27.23 -9.70 40.09
C ASN A 161 26.53 -9.63 41.46
N GLU A 162 25.36 -8.99 41.50
CA GLU A 162 24.51 -8.80 42.69
C GLU A 162 25.14 -7.90 43.78
N THR A 163 26.12 -7.06 43.42
CA THR A 163 26.80 -6.14 44.37
C THR A 163 26.42 -4.67 44.18
N MET A 164 25.73 -4.33 43.08
CA MET A 164 25.35 -2.95 42.76
C MET A 164 23.83 -2.79 42.65
N PRO A 165 23.28 -1.60 42.99
CA PRO A 165 21.88 -1.31 42.78
C PRO A 165 21.56 -1.21 41.27
N GLY A 166 20.27 -1.32 40.94
CA GLY A 166 19.77 -1.18 39.58
C GLY A 166 18.43 -0.46 39.57
N ARG A 167 18.06 0.10 38.42
CA ARG A 167 16.83 0.87 38.23
C ARG A 167 16.05 0.39 37.01
N MET A 168 14.76 0.23 37.21
CA MET A 168 13.81 -0.07 36.14
C MET A 168 12.64 0.91 36.13
N MET A 169 12.08 1.14 34.94
CA MET A 169 10.87 1.92 34.73
C MET A 169 9.80 1.04 34.09
N TRP A 170 8.56 1.16 34.54
CA TRP A 170 7.40 0.52 33.95
C TRP A 170 6.39 1.56 33.52
N ILE A 171 5.86 1.37 32.31
CA ILE A 171 4.67 2.07 31.82
C ILE A 171 3.57 1.02 31.72
N LEU A 172 2.55 1.15 32.56
CA LEU A 172 1.41 0.22 32.60
C LEU A 172 0.24 0.89 31.91
N LEU A 173 -0.37 0.19 30.95
CA LEU A 173 -1.63 0.57 30.34
C LEU A 173 -2.69 -0.48 30.66
N ASP A 174 -3.94 -0.04 30.77
CA ASP A 174 -5.07 -0.95 30.94
C ASP A 174 -5.19 -1.92 29.75
N ALA A 175 -5.65 -3.13 30.03
CA ALA A 175 -5.88 -4.15 29.02
C ALA A 175 -7.27 -4.76 29.20
N GLU A 176 -7.96 -5.01 28.08
CA GLU A 176 -9.25 -5.69 28.11
C GLU A 176 -9.15 -7.06 28.78
N GLU A 177 -10.21 -7.44 29.49
CA GLU A 177 -10.34 -8.77 30.06
C GLU A 177 -10.28 -9.82 28.94
N LEU A 178 -9.47 -10.87 29.16
CA LEU A 178 -9.38 -11.98 28.21
C LEU A 178 -10.73 -12.72 28.17
N SER A 179 -11.48 -12.55 27.08
CA SER A 179 -12.82 -13.14 26.96
C SER A 179 -12.80 -14.66 26.78
N CYS A 180 -13.84 -15.30 27.32
CA CYS A 180 -14.09 -16.75 27.21
C CYS A 180 -14.99 -17.00 25.99
N ASP A 181 -14.58 -17.90 25.09
CA ASP A 181 -15.32 -18.20 23.84
C ASP A 181 -16.64 -18.97 24.03
N GLY A 182 -17.06 -19.20 25.28
CA GLY A 182 -18.34 -19.81 25.61
C GLY A 182 -18.48 -21.30 25.26
N THR A 183 -17.42 -21.97 24.78
CA THR A 183 -17.51 -23.40 24.45
C THR A 183 -17.63 -24.26 25.72
N LYS A 184 -18.72 -25.03 25.82
CA LYS A 184 -18.97 -25.96 26.94
C LYS A 184 -18.37 -27.34 26.63
N PRO A 185 -17.74 -28.03 27.61
CA PRO A 185 -17.70 -27.71 29.04
C PRO A 185 -16.61 -26.69 29.45
N SER A 186 -15.61 -26.39 28.60
CA SER A 186 -14.51 -25.47 28.93
C SER A 186 -14.09 -24.65 27.72
N CYS A 187 -14.01 -23.31 27.85
CA CYS A 187 -13.59 -22.45 26.76
C CYS A 187 -12.11 -22.62 26.39
N ARG A 188 -11.71 -22.25 25.16
CA ARG A 188 -10.29 -22.35 24.75
C ARG A 188 -9.37 -21.59 25.69
N SER A 189 -9.81 -20.43 26.20
CA SER A 189 -9.05 -19.66 27.18
C SER A 189 -8.80 -20.45 28.47
N CYS A 190 -9.83 -21.08 29.04
CA CYS A 190 -9.71 -21.90 30.26
C CYS A 190 -8.90 -23.18 30.01
N THR A 191 -9.04 -23.79 28.84
CA THR A 191 -8.25 -24.98 28.42
C THR A 191 -6.77 -24.65 28.27
N ARG A 192 -6.45 -23.51 27.64
CA ARG A 192 -5.07 -23.04 27.44
C ARG A 192 -4.41 -22.61 28.75
N LEU A 193 -5.19 -22.01 29.66
CA LEU A 193 -4.72 -21.53 30.96
C LEU A 193 -4.79 -22.60 32.07
N LYS A 194 -5.32 -23.80 31.80
CA LYS A 194 -5.52 -24.90 32.76
C LYS A 194 -6.28 -24.48 34.03
N VAL A 195 -7.35 -23.69 33.87
CA VAL A 195 -8.21 -23.21 34.98
C VAL A 195 -9.65 -23.73 34.82
N GLU A 196 -10.36 -23.91 35.94
CA GLU A 196 -11.75 -24.38 35.98
C GLU A 196 -12.72 -23.31 35.44
N CYS A 197 -13.67 -23.71 34.58
CA CYS A 197 -14.57 -22.81 33.86
C CYS A 197 -15.95 -22.70 34.55
N VAL A 198 -16.27 -21.54 35.15
CA VAL A 198 -17.52 -21.30 35.89
C VAL A 198 -18.43 -20.33 35.12
N TYR A 199 -19.67 -20.76 34.80
CA TYR A 199 -20.65 -19.95 34.06
C TYR A 199 -21.75 -19.41 35.01
N ARG A 200 -21.99 -18.08 35.05
CA ARG A 200 -23.11 -17.42 35.78
C ARG A 200 -24.23 -16.99 34.82
N MET A 201 -25.49 -17.02 35.26
CA MET A 201 -26.68 -16.73 34.43
C MET A 201 -27.31 -15.34 34.66
N GLN A 202 -27.66 -14.70 33.54
CA GLN A 202 -28.83 -13.86 33.23
C GLN A 202 -29.46 -13.03 34.36
N THR A 203 -28.93 -11.83 34.63
CA THR A 203 -29.71 -10.72 35.23
C THR A 203 -29.11 -9.34 34.95
N ASP A 204 -27.85 -9.25 34.52
CA ASP A 204 -27.16 -7.98 34.22
C ASP A 204 -27.34 -7.47 32.77
N GLU A 205 -27.70 -8.34 31.83
CA GLU A 205 -27.83 -8.02 30.40
C GLU A 205 -28.88 -6.93 30.14
N ILE A 206 -30.03 -6.98 30.83
CA ILE A 206 -31.15 -6.02 30.62
C ILE A 206 -30.81 -4.63 31.19
N ARG A 207 -30.01 -4.54 32.25
CA ARG A 207 -29.56 -3.25 32.80
C ARG A 207 -28.50 -2.59 31.92
N GLN A 208 -27.55 -3.38 31.40
CA GLN A 208 -26.56 -2.88 30.44
C GLN A 208 -27.18 -2.41 29.12
N GLU A 209 -28.21 -3.09 28.62
CA GLU A 209 -28.91 -2.68 27.39
C GLU A 209 -29.66 -1.34 27.55
N LEU A 210 -30.27 -1.11 28.72
CA LEU A 210 -30.97 0.14 29.03
C LEU A 210 -30.02 1.33 29.20
N ASP A 211 -28.89 1.14 29.89
CA ASP A 211 -27.88 2.20 30.07
C ASP A 211 -27.13 2.48 28.74
N GLY A 212 -26.79 1.44 27.97
CA GLY A 212 -26.14 1.60 26.66
C GLY A 212 -27.01 2.28 25.59
N THR A 213 -28.33 2.12 25.66
CA THR A 213 -29.26 2.83 24.75
C THR A 213 -29.33 4.32 25.07
N ARG A 214 -29.27 4.67 26.35
CA ARG A 214 -29.35 6.05 26.85
C ARG A 214 -28.08 6.86 26.55
N ASP A 215 -26.91 6.22 26.64
CA ASP A 215 -25.63 6.83 26.25
C ASP A 215 -25.50 7.02 24.73
N ARG A 216 -26.07 6.11 23.93
CA ARG A 216 -26.16 6.27 22.48
C ARG A 216 -27.01 7.48 22.09
N GLU A 217 -28.21 7.62 22.66
CA GLU A 217 -29.07 8.78 22.37
C GLU A 217 -28.40 10.12 22.73
N SER A 218 -27.68 10.17 23.86
CA SER A 218 -26.90 11.34 24.28
C SER A 218 -25.79 11.68 23.27
N THR A 219 -25.04 10.68 22.82
CA THR A 219 -23.95 10.83 21.85
C THR A 219 -24.45 11.38 20.51
N TYR A 220 -25.58 10.87 20.01
CA TYR A 220 -26.15 11.36 18.74
C TYR A 220 -26.67 12.80 18.85
N ALA A 221 -27.31 13.15 19.98
CA ALA A 221 -27.79 14.50 20.23
C ALA A 221 -26.63 15.52 20.26
N GLU A 222 -25.53 15.17 20.92
CA GLU A 222 -24.39 16.06 21.09
C GLU A 222 -23.58 16.25 19.79
N LEU A 223 -23.42 15.17 19.01
CA LEU A 223 -22.81 15.25 17.68
C LEU A 223 -23.65 16.09 16.71
N PHE A 224 -24.98 16.02 16.81
CA PHE A 224 -25.89 16.84 16.01
C PHE A 224 -25.80 18.34 16.37
N GLU A 225 -25.65 18.68 17.65
CA GLU A 225 -25.44 20.08 18.05
C GLU A 225 -24.07 20.62 17.58
N LEU A 226 -23.01 19.81 17.64
CA LEU A 226 -21.70 20.22 17.12
C LEU A 226 -21.72 20.47 15.61
N LEU A 227 -22.39 19.61 14.83
CA LEU A 227 -22.53 19.78 13.38
C LEU A 227 -23.20 21.11 12.97
N LYS A 228 -23.98 21.75 13.87
CA LYS A 228 -24.58 23.07 13.61
C LYS A 228 -23.60 24.24 13.76
N VAL A 229 -22.52 24.06 14.51
CA VAL A 229 -21.56 25.12 14.88
C VAL A 229 -20.18 24.94 14.26
N MET A 230 -19.89 23.74 13.73
CA MET A 230 -18.65 23.43 13.00
C MET A 230 -18.54 24.19 11.67
N SER A 231 -17.32 24.31 11.16
CA SER A 231 -17.08 24.81 9.81
C SER A 231 -17.62 23.84 8.76
N ASP A 232 -17.98 24.33 7.57
CA ASP A 232 -18.49 23.47 6.48
C ASP A 232 -17.53 22.32 6.11
N GLU A 233 -16.22 22.54 6.26
CA GLU A 233 -15.18 21.58 5.90
C GLU A 233 -15.06 20.47 6.98
N ASP A 234 -15.11 20.84 8.26
CA ASP A 234 -15.07 19.89 9.38
C ASP A 234 -16.38 19.11 9.52
N ALA A 235 -17.52 19.74 9.21
CA ALA A 235 -18.82 19.09 9.17
C ALA A 235 -18.87 18.04 8.04
N ALA A 236 -18.31 18.35 6.86
CA ALA A 236 -18.23 17.41 5.74
C ALA A 236 -17.33 16.21 6.05
N GLU A 237 -16.20 16.41 6.72
CA GLU A 237 -15.28 15.34 7.14
C GLU A 237 -15.91 14.44 8.22
N THR A 238 -16.54 15.05 9.23
CA THR A 238 -17.32 14.36 10.27
C THR A 238 -18.41 13.48 9.65
N LEU A 239 -19.14 14.01 8.66
CA LEU A 239 -20.17 13.27 7.93
C LEU A 239 -19.58 12.14 7.07
N ARG A 240 -18.39 12.33 6.48
CA ARG A 240 -17.66 11.29 5.73
C ARG A 240 -17.28 10.12 6.63
N ARG A 241 -16.80 10.38 7.84
CA ARG A 241 -16.44 9.35 8.83
C ARG A 241 -17.66 8.61 9.37
N LEU A 242 -18.78 9.31 9.58
CA LEU A 242 -20.05 8.66 9.92
C LEU A 242 -20.49 7.70 8.81
N ARG A 243 -20.39 8.11 7.54
CA ARG A 243 -20.75 7.28 6.37
C ARG A 243 -19.78 6.12 6.14
N SER A 244 -18.54 6.20 6.59
CA SER A 244 -17.56 5.11 6.52
C SER A 244 -17.74 4.06 7.63
N GLY A 245 -18.81 4.14 8.43
CA GLY A 245 -19.12 3.17 9.49
C GLY A 245 -18.35 3.39 10.80
N MET A 246 -17.71 4.55 10.97
CA MET A 246 -17.06 4.88 12.24
C MET A 246 -18.11 5.27 13.29
N ASP A 247 -17.97 4.74 14.49
CA ASP A 247 -18.91 4.93 15.59
C ASP A 247 -19.06 6.41 15.99
N ALA A 248 -20.29 6.83 16.29
CA ALA A 248 -20.63 8.22 16.56
C ALA A 248 -19.95 8.79 17.81
N ALA A 249 -19.68 7.96 18.84
CA ALA A 249 -18.96 8.39 20.03
C ALA A 249 -17.48 8.62 19.73
N SER A 250 -16.90 7.78 18.87
CA SER A 250 -15.51 7.93 18.39
C SER A 250 -15.33 9.20 17.57
N ILE A 251 -16.29 9.52 16.71
CA ILE A 251 -16.27 10.75 15.91
C ILE A 251 -16.44 11.98 16.80
N LEU A 252 -17.41 11.94 17.72
CA LEU A 252 -17.64 13.01 18.70
C LEU A 252 -16.39 13.30 19.54
N SER A 253 -15.68 12.24 19.95
CA SER A 253 -14.40 12.34 20.66
C SER A 253 -13.30 12.97 19.79
N HIS A 254 -13.14 12.54 18.53
CA HIS A 254 -12.16 13.11 17.61
C HIS A 254 -12.39 14.60 17.29
N VAL A 255 -13.66 15.01 17.20
CA VAL A 255 -14.04 16.41 16.98
C VAL A 255 -13.79 17.26 18.23
N LYS A 256 -14.16 16.75 19.43
CA LYS A 256 -13.99 17.47 20.70
C LYS A 256 -12.52 17.59 21.15
N ASN A 257 -11.68 16.59 20.85
CA ASN A 257 -10.29 16.55 21.31
C ASN A 257 -9.32 17.40 20.45
N GLY A 258 -9.80 18.19 19.48
CA GLY A 258 -8.96 19.05 18.63
C GLY A 258 -7.95 18.30 17.74
N GLN A 259 -7.99 16.96 17.76
CA GLN A 259 -7.04 16.06 17.10
C GLN A 259 -7.13 16.08 15.58
N LEU A 260 -8.26 16.55 15.02
CA LEU A 260 -8.46 16.72 13.58
C LEU A 260 -7.40 17.68 13.00
N LEU A 261 -7.12 18.81 13.66
CA LEU A 261 -6.13 19.81 13.21
C LEU A 261 -4.67 19.35 13.40
N ILE A 262 -4.38 18.55 14.43
CA ILE A 262 -3.02 18.08 14.74
C ILE A 262 -2.62 16.89 13.84
N GLN A 263 -3.53 15.95 13.55
CA GLN A 263 -3.28 14.88 12.56
C GLN A 263 -3.13 15.43 11.14
N LEU A 264 -3.68 16.61 10.84
CA LEU A 264 -3.45 17.32 9.58
C LEU A 264 -2.05 17.97 9.50
N SER A 265 -1.31 18.06 10.62
CA SER A 265 0.00 18.75 10.72
C SER A 265 1.24 17.83 10.78
N LEU A 266 1.08 16.54 11.06
CA LEU A 266 2.17 15.55 11.03
C LEU A 266 2.26 14.91 9.63
N SER A 267 3.16 15.39 8.77
CA SER A 267 3.53 14.66 7.55
C SER A 267 4.35 13.43 7.94
N ALA A 268 3.83 12.23 7.66
CA ALA A 268 4.52 10.95 7.89
C ALA A 268 5.94 10.97 7.29
N ASP A 269 6.89 10.25 7.90
CA ASP A 269 8.21 10.03 7.31
C ASP A 269 8.06 9.55 5.86
N THR A 270 8.51 10.40 4.94
CA THR A 270 8.32 10.24 3.51
C THR A 270 9.46 9.46 2.86
N THR A 271 10.45 8.96 3.62
CA THR A 271 11.63 8.27 3.06
C THR A 271 11.48 6.74 2.92
N ARG A 272 10.24 6.22 2.94
CA ARG A 272 9.96 4.78 2.87
C ARG A 272 10.64 4.10 1.67
N ARG A 273 11.55 3.18 1.96
CA ARG A 273 12.15 2.22 1.02
C ARG A 273 11.42 0.88 1.16
N TYR A 274 10.96 0.31 0.06
CA TYR A 274 10.32 -1.01 0.06
C TYR A 274 11.38 -2.09 -0.14
N GLU A 275 11.45 -3.03 0.80
CA GLU A 275 12.35 -4.19 0.70
C GLU A 275 11.68 -5.34 -0.05
N PHE A 276 12.47 -6.07 -0.82
CA PHE A 276 11.97 -7.24 -1.54
C PHE A 276 11.55 -8.35 -0.56
N PRO A 277 10.40 -9.01 -0.77
CA PRO A 277 9.81 -9.91 0.24
C PRO A 277 10.59 -11.21 0.50
N TYR A 278 11.38 -11.68 -0.47
CA TYR A 278 12.02 -13.01 -0.42
C TYR A 278 13.55 -12.95 -0.49
N ILE A 279 14.11 -12.13 -1.39
CA ILE A 279 15.54 -11.89 -1.51
C ILE A 279 15.75 -10.38 -1.54
N SER A 280 16.47 -9.84 -0.55
CA SER A 280 16.72 -8.40 -0.40
C SER A 280 17.73 -7.83 -1.40
N VAL A 281 18.48 -8.68 -2.09
CA VAL A 281 19.45 -8.31 -3.14
C VAL A 281 18.89 -8.49 -4.54
N ILE A 282 19.47 -7.78 -5.52
CA ILE A 282 19.17 -8.03 -6.93
C ILE A 282 19.61 -9.47 -7.30
N PRO A 283 18.72 -10.29 -7.89
CA PRO A 283 19.09 -11.63 -8.35
C PRO A 283 20.25 -11.61 -9.35
N SER A 284 21.16 -12.57 -9.25
CA SER A 284 22.37 -12.66 -10.07
C SER A 284 22.06 -12.76 -11.57
N HIS A 285 20.96 -13.40 -11.98
CA HIS A 285 20.55 -13.52 -13.38
C HIS A 285 20.16 -12.18 -14.03
N LEU A 286 19.94 -11.12 -13.24
CA LEU A 286 19.66 -9.78 -13.75
C LEU A 286 20.90 -8.94 -14.01
N VAL A 287 22.04 -9.38 -13.47
CA VAL A 287 23.30 -8.65 -13.54
C VAL A 287 24.04 -9.07 -14.81
N ILE A 288 23.64 -8.46 -15.93
CA ILE A 288 24.23 -8.69 -17.25
C ILE A 288 24.97 -7.45 -17.76
N PRO A 289 26.06 -7.61 -18.52
CA PRO A 289 26.72 -6.49 -19.19
C PRO A 289 25.74 -5.75 -20.13
N GLY A 290 25.58 -4.44 -19.94
CA GLY A 290 24.67 -3.61 -20.73
C GLY A 290 23.25 -3.46 -20.17
N ASN A 291 22.98 -3.92 -18.94
CA ASN A 291 21.72 -3.60 -18.25
C ASN A 291 21.67 -2.11 -17.85
N MET A 292 21.08 -1.30 -18.73
CA MET A 292 21.03 0.17 -18.62
C MET A 292 20.30 0.72 -17.38
N TYR A 293 19.53 -0.11 -16.66
CA TYR A 293 18.76 0.33 -15.50
C TYR A 293 19.51 0.15 -14.17
N LEU A 294 20.50 -0.75 -14.13
CA LEU A 294 21.30 -0.98 -12.91
C LEU A 294 22.25 0.18 -12.60
N ASP A 295 22.70 0.91 -13.62
CA ASP A 295 23.54 2.11 -13.50
C ASP A 295 22.73 3.42 -13.37
N SER A 296 21.42 3.33 -13.12
CA SER A 296 20.55 4.50 -12.98
C SER A 296 20.70 5.18 -11.62
N LEU A 297 20.40 6.49 -11.56
CA LEU A 297 20.33 7.24 -10.30
C LEU A 297 19.32 6.63 -9.33
N LEU A 298 18.21 6.11 -9.86
CA LEU A 298 17.20 5.43 -9.06
C LEU A 298 17.74 4.15 -8.42
N SER A 299 18.46 3.32 -9.20
CA SER A 299 19.13 2.11 -8.70
C SER A 299 20.12 2.43 -7.59
N HIS A 300 20.96 3.46 -7.80
CA HIS A 300 21.93 3.87 -6.80
C HIS A 300 21.29 4.43 -5.52
N ALA A 301 20.12 5.07 -5.63
CA ALA A 301 19.40 5.62 -4.48
C ALA A 301 18.60 4.57 -3.69
N THR A 302 18.17 3.48 -4.32
CA THR A 302 17.28 2.48 -3.71
C THR A 302 17.98 1.19 -3.29
N LEU A 303 19.09 0.81 -3.92
CA LEU A 303 19.78 -0.45 -3.62
C LEU A 303 20.85 -0.30 -2.52
N PRO A 304 21.08 -1.35 -1.70
CA PRO A 304 22.19 -1.37 -0.75
C PRO A 304 23.56 -1.30 -1.45
N ALA A 305 24.56 -0.69 -0.80
CA ALA A 305 25.93 -0.58 -1.33
C ALA A 305 26.57 -1.95 -1.68
N SER A 306 26.23 -3.00 -0.92
CA SER A 306 26.68 -4.38 -1.20
C SER A 306 26.13 -4.94 -2.51
N ALA A 307 24.89 -4.59 -2.88
CA ALA A 307 24.30 -4.99 -4.15
C ALA A 307 24.94 -4.23 -5.32
N LEU A 308 25.22 -2.93 -5.15
CA LEU A 308 25.94 -2.13 -6.14
C LEU A 308 27.39 -2.60 -6.35
N HIS A 309 28.05 -3.07 -5.30
CA HIS A 309 29.39 -3.66 -5.39
C HIS A 309 29.40 -4.97 -6.20
N ALA A 310 28.47 -5.88 -5.92
CA ALA A 310 28.33 -7.14 -6.67
C ALA A 310 28.02 -6.90 -8.17
N ILE A 311 27.26 -5.84 -8.49
CA ILE A 311 26.99 -5.42 -9.87
C ILE A 311 28.28 -4.95 -10.57
N ARG A 312 29.13 -4.19 -9.86
CA ARG A 312 30.40 -3.68 -10.41
C ARG A 312 31.44 -4.79 -10.62
N GLU A 313 31.52 -5.76 -9.70
CA GLU A 313 32.47 -6.88 -9.79
C GLU A 313 32.15 -7.85 -10.94
N THR A 314 30.87 -8.07 -11.23
CA THR A 314 30.41 -8.96 -12.30
C THR A 314 30.39 -8.28 -13.68
N GLY A 315 30.21 -6.96 -13.72
CA GLY A 315 30.16 -6.18 -14.96
C GLY A 315 31.50 -5.88 -15.62
N ASN A 316 32.63 -5.93 -14.88
CA ASN A 316 33.94 -5.58 -15.44
C ASN A 316 35.12 -6.30 -14.72
N PRO A 317 35.50 -7.53 -15.11
CA PRO A 317 36.56 -8.31 -14.46
C PRO A 317 37.98 -7.72 -14.60
N SER A 318 38.19 -6.76 -15.51
CA SER A 318 39.51 -6.22 -15.86
C SER A 318 39.91 -4.95 -15.10
N ALA A 319 38.96 -4.22 -14.51
CA ALA A 319 39.26 -2.98 -13.77
C ALA A 319 39.74 -3.24 -12.33
N THR A 320 39.40 -4.40 -11.77
CA THR A 320 39.74 -4.79 -10.38
C THR A 320 41.22 -5.08 -10.18
N ALA A 321 41.95 -5.53 -11.20
CA ALA A 321 43.38 -5.82 -11.07
C ALA A 321 44.25 -4.55 -10.89
N GLU A 322 43.86 -3.43 -11.49
CA GLU A 322 44.60 -2.16 -11.35
C GLU A 322 44.19 -1.37 -10.09
N GLN A 323 42.94 -1.49 -9.65
CA GLN A 323 42.45 -0.80 -8.45
C GLN A 323 42.85 -1.48 -7.13
N ILE A 324 43.04 -2.81 -7.11
CA ILE A 324 43.56 -3.52 -5.93
C ILE A 324 45.05 -3.19 -5.67
N ALA A 325 45.78 -2.73 -6.69
CA ALA A 325 47.18 -2.33 -6.56
C ALA A 325 47.36 -0.91 -5.97
N GLN A 326 46.31 -0.09 -5.94
CA GLN A 326 46.32 1.26 -5.36
C GLN A 326 45.39 1.25 -4.15
N GLY A 327 45.95 1.14 -2.94
CA GLY A 327 45.20 0.97 -1.69
C GLY A 327 44.28 2.13 -1.31
N GLU A 328 43.17 2.29 -2.03
CA GLU A 328 42.05 3.15 -1.66
C GLU A 328 41.01 2.33 -0.90
N THR A 329 40.84 2.65 0.38
CA THR A 329 39.74 2.18 1.22
C THR A 329 38.43 2.79 0.70
N VAL A 330 37.68 2.05 -0.11
CA VAL A 330 36.33 2.45 -0.56
C VAL A 330 35.32 2.09 0.52
N ASP A 331 35.29 2.90 1.58
CA ASP A 331 34.29 2.86 2.63
C ASP A 331 33.58 4.22 2.65
N GLN A 332 32.80 4.50 1.61
CA GLN A 332 31.87 5.63 1.55
C GLN A 332 30.59 5.17 0.86
N ASN A 333 29.52 4.96 1.66
CA ASN A 333 28.16 5.14 1.15
C ASN A 333 28.14 6.52 0.45
N PRO A 334 27.62 6.66 -0.79
CA PRO A 334 27.31 7.99 -1.29
C PRO A 334 26.33 8.60 -0.30
N ASP A 335 26.73 9.72 0.28
CA ASP A 335 25.98 10.44 1.29
C ASP A 335 24.58 10.70 0.71
N THR A 336 23.51 10.30 1.41
CA THR A 336 22.13 10.42 0.89
C THR A 336 21.71 11.88 0.61
N SER A 337 22.56 12.84 1.01
CA SER A 337 22.51 14.26 0.71
C SER A 337 22.74 14.62 -0.76
N ASP A 338 23.38 13.75 -1.56
CA ASP A 338 23.72 14.03 -2.96
C ASP A 338 22.58 13.74 -3.96
N TYR A 339 21.53 13.03 -3.52
CA TYR A 339 20.40 12.69 -4.38
C TYR A 339 19.25 13.69 -4.23
N HIS A 340 18.71 14.15 -5.35
CA HIS A 340 17.51 14.99 -5.35
C HIS A 340 16.34 14.26 -4.65
N ILE A 341 15.52 15.00 -3.88
CA ILE A 341 14.45 14.43 -3.02
C ILE A 341 13.48 13.50 -3.76
N THR A 342 13.32 13.69 -5.07
CA THR A 342 12.50 12.83 -5.96
C THR A 342 13.00 11.38 -6.03
N TYR A 343 14.29 11.14 -5.82
CA TYR A 343 14.89 9.80 -5.72
C TYR A 343 14.86 9.22 -4.29
N LEU A 344 14.51 10.04 -3.28
CA LEU A 344 14.45 9.65 -1.86
C LEU A 344 13.04 9.54 -1.25
N VAL A 345 12.06 10.34 -1.70
CA VAL A 345 10.62 10.29 -1.34
C VAL A 345 9.68 9.66 -2.40
N PRO A 346 8.88 8.61 -2.10
CA PRO A 346 8.10 7.91 -3.11
C PRO A 346 7.03 8.81 -3.72
N TYR A 347 6.68 8.54 -4.98
CA TYR A 347 5.75 9.37 -5.77
C TYR A 347 4.40 9.64 -5.09
N HIS A 348 3.90 8.71 -4.27
CA HIS A 348 2.61 8.87 -3.59
C HIS A 348 2.63 9.77 -2.35
N ALA A 349 3.82 10.09 -1.84
CA ALA A 349 3.98 11.08 -0.78
C ALA A 349 3.96 12.52 -1.35
N ALA A 350 4.11 12.67 -2.67
CA ALA A 350 4.01 13.95 -3.33
C ALA A 350 2.53 14.30 -3.63
N ARG A 351 2.25 15.60 -3.68
CA ARG A 351 0.92 16.15 -3.95
C ARG A 351 0.97 17.09 -5.15
N MET A 352 -0.08 17.09 -5.93
CA MET A 352 -0.27 18.09 -6.98
C MET A 352 -0.46 19.47 -6.35
N VAL A 353 0.25 20.48 -6.85
CA VAL A 353 0.11 21.87 -6.44
C VAL A 353 -0.48 22.65 -7.60
N GLU A 354 -1.75 23.05 -7.47
CA GLU A 354 -2.47 23.74 -8.54
C GLU A 354 -3.51 24.73 -7.96
N PRO A 355 -3.13 26.01 -7.75
CA PRO A 355 -3.95 26.99 -7.02
C PRO A 355 -5.32 27.28 -7.66
N ILE A 356 -5.50 26.99 -8.95
CA ILE A 356 -6.80 27.19 -9.61
C ILE A 356 -7.85 26.18 -9.13
N VAL A 357 -7.44 25.01 -8.63
CA VAL A 357 -8.34 23.96 -8.14
C VAL A 357 -9.11 24.41 -6.89
N ASP A 358 -8.48 25.24 -6.04
CA ASP A 358 -9.09 25.75 -4.80
C ASP A 358 -10.34 26.62 -5.05
N LYS A 359 -10.48 27.14 -6.26
CA LYS A 359 -11.62 27.98 -6.68
C LYS A 359 -12.79 27.17 -7.24
N ILE A 360 -12.59 25.87 -7.49
CA ILE A 360 -13.58 25.02 -8.14
C ILE A 360 -14.62 24.53 -7.11
N LYS A 361 -15.87 24.45 -7.57
CA LYS A 361 -17.07 24.05 -6.81
C LYS A 361 -17.77 22.88 -7.52
N ALA A 362 -18.40 21.96 -6.79
CA ALA A 362 -18.98 20.73 -7.33
C ALA A 362 -20.29 20.96 -8.09
N ARG A 363 -21.17 21.77 -7.51
CA ARG A 363 -22.56 21.97 -7.95
C ARG A 363 -22.74 22.34 -9.44
N PRO A 364 -21.87 23.14 -10.08
CA PRO A 364 -21.99 23.43 -11.50
C PRO A 364 -21.70 22.22 -12.43
N TRP A 365 -20.98 21.22 -11.93
CA TRP A 365 -20.35 20.20 -12.77
C TRP A 365 -20.88 18.79 -12.54
N THR A 366 -21.39 18.47 -11.35
CA THR A 366 -21.91 17.14 -11.06
C THR A 366 -23.09 17.18 -10.09
N ARG A 367 -23.99 16.20 -10.23
CA ARG A 367 -25.10 15.94 -9.31
C ARG A 367 -24.81 14.78 -8.34
N VAL A 368 -23.69 14.09 -8.52
CA VAL A 368 -23.36 12.87 -7.76
C VAL A 368 -22.86 13.22 -6.36
N ILE A 369 -22.05 14.28 -6.24
CA ILE A 369 -21.50 14.79 -4.99
C ILE A 369 -21.80 16.28 -4.82
N SER A 370 -21.89 16.71 -3.57
CA SER A 370 -21.96 18.13 -3.18
C SER A 370 -20.72 18.60 -2.42
N ASP A 371 -19.80 17.68 -2.09
CA ASP A 371 -18.58 17.95 -1.33
C ASP A 371 -17.49 18.51 -2.26
N ASP A 372 -17.22 19.82 -2.13
CA ASP A 372 -16.19 20.52 -2.89
C ASP A 372 -14.78 20.00 -2.59
N GLN A 373 -14.51 19.57 -1.36
CA GLN A 373 -13.21 19.08 -0.94
C GLN A 373 -12.94 17.71 -1.57
N LEU A 374 -13.94 16.83 -1.58
CA LEU A 374 -13.88 15.56 -2.31
C LEU A 374 -13.69 15.79 -3.81
N LEU A 375 -14.44 16.72 -4.42
CA LEU A 375 -14.26 17.05 -5.84
C LEU A 375 -12.82 17.48 -6.16
N ARG A 376 -12.25 18.41 -5.38
CA ARG A 376 -10.89 18.92 -5.61
C ARG A 376 -9.85 17.82 -5.47
N ARG A 377 -10.00 16.94 -4.48
CA ARG A 377 -9.14 15.77 -4.31
C ARG A 377 -9.23 14.83 -5.49
N LEU A 378 -10.43 14.56 -6.01
CA LEU A 378 -10.61 13.73 -7.21
C LEU A 378 -10.03 14.37 -8.48
N ILE A 379 -10.17 15.70 -8.65
CA ILE A 379 -9.52 16.43 -9.76
C ILE A 379 -7.99 16.27 -9.68
N CYS A 380 -7.41 16.45 -8.50
CA CYS A 380 -5.98 16.25 -8.29
C CYS A 380 -5.58 14.80 -8.56
N ALA A 381 -6.34 13.83 -8.03
CA ALA A 381 -6.08 12.41 -8.24
C ALA A 381 -6.11 12.04 -9.73
N TYR A 382 -7.05 12.56 -10.51
CA TYR A 382 -7.12 12.36 -11.96
C TYR A 382 -5.85 12.84 -12.67
N PHE A 383 -5.44 14.10 -12.44
CA PHE A 383 -4.26 14.67 -13.11
C PHE A 383 -2.93 14.09 -12.64
N TYR A 384 -2.93 13.50 -11.44
CA TYR A 384 -1.73 12.96 -10.82
C TYR A 384 -1.49 11.48 -11.17
N TYR A 385 -2.57 10.71 -11.44
CA TYR A 385 -2.50 9.25 -11.64
C TYR A 385 -3.07 8.79 -13.02
N PRO A 386 -4.38 8.84 -13.34
CA PRO A 386 -4.90 8.42 -14.65
C PRO A 386 -4.40 9.24 -15.84
N HIS A 387 -4.30 10.57 -15.69
CA HIS A 387 -4.00 11.48 -16.80
C HIS A 387 -2.63 11.22 -17.43
N PRO A 388 -1.53 10.98 -16.68
CA PRO A 388 -0.27 10.54 -17.27
C PRO A 388 -0.36 9.28 -18.15
N CYS A 389 -1.24 8.34 -17.81
CA CYS A 389 -1.44 7.10 -18.56
C CYS A 389 -2.36 7.28 -19.79
N GLY A 390 -3.19 8.33 -19.79
CA GLY A 390 -4.11 8.67 -20.86
C GLY A 390 -4.44 10.17 -20.83
N PRO A 391 -3.60 11.04 -21.43
CA PRO A 391 -3.72 12.50 -21.28
C PRO A 391 -4.78 13.07 -22.22
N PHE A 392 -6.02 12.62 -22.05
CA PHE A 392 -7.15 12.97 -22.91
C PHE A 392 -7.59 14.44 -22.74
N ILE A 393 -7.27 15.04 -21.59
CA ILE A 393 -7.64 16.42 -21.23
C ILE A 393 -6.40 17.32 -21.24
N GLN A 394 -6.46 18.49 -21.87
CA GLN A 394 -5.44 19.52 -21.65
C GLN A 394 -5.72 20.19 -20.30
N LYS A 395 -4.85 19.93 -19.31
CA LYS A 395 -5.05 20.30 -17.90
C LYS A 395 -5.41 21.78 -17.71
N ASP A 396 -4.62 22.69 -18.27
CA ASP A 396 -4.73 24.12 -17.96
C ASP A 396 -5.98 24.75 -18.57
N LEU A 397 -6.34 24.38 -19.80
CA LEU A 397 -7.55 24.84 -20.47
C LEU A 397 -8.79 24.31 -19.75
N PHE A 398 -8.78 23.02 -19.38
CA PHE A 398 -9.86 22.40 -18.62
C PHE A 398 -10.05 23.09 -17.27
N LEU A 399 -8.99 23.23 -16.46
CA LEU A 399 -9.09 23.84 -15.13
C LEU A 399 -9.46 25.33 -15.19
N LYS A 400 -8.95 26.07 -16.20
CA LYS A 400 -9.35 27.47 -16.42
C LYS A 400 -10.81 27.62 -16.75
N ASP A 401 -11.36 26.74 -17.57
CA ASP A 401 -12.78 26.75 -17.93
C ASP A 401 -13.65 26.25 -16.79
N MET A 402 -13.20 25.22 -16.07
CA MET A 402 -13.88 24.69 -14.89
C MET A 402 -14.00 25.74 -13.77
N ALA A 403 -12.94 26.50 -13.51
CA ALA A 403 -12.96 27.59 -12.54
C ALA A 403 -13.76 28.80 -13.00
N ALA A 404 -13.79 29.07 -14.31
CA ALA A 404 -14.53 30.18 -14.90
C ALA A 404 -16.02 29.88 -15.19
N GLY A 405 -16.48 28.64 -14.97
CA GLY A 405 -17.83 28.22 -15.33
C GLY A 405 -18.08 28.15 -16.85
N ARG A 406 -17.01 28.10 -17.65
CA ARG A 406 -17.11 28.04 -19.12
C ARG A 406 -17.14 26.60 -19.60
N THR A 407 -17.90 26.35 -20.66
CA THR A 407 -18.12 24.99 -21.17
C THR A 407 -17.34 24.64 -22.43
N ARG A 408 -16.38 25.48 -22.83
CA ARG A 408 -15.62 25.30 -24.08
C ARG A 408 -14.66 24.11 -24.00
N PHE A 409 -13.95 23.97 -22.88
CA PHE A 409 -13.02 22.86 -22.64
C PHE A 409 -13.38 22.02 -21.39
N CYS A 410 -14.47 22.35 -20.70
CA CYS A 410 -14.93 21.64 -19.50
C CYS A 410 -16.46 21.54 -19.52
N THR A 411 -17.04 20.36 -19.74
CA THR A 411 -18.49 20.14 -19.63
C THR A 411 -18.83 19.26 -18.44
N PRO A 412 -20.07 19.31 -17.91
CA PRO A 412 -20.53 18.37 -16.89
C PRO A 412 -20.32 16.91 -17.33
N LEU A 413 -20.56 16.58 -18.59
CA LEU A 413 -20.29 15.24 -19.14
C LEU A 413 -18.82 14.84 -18.94
N LEU A 414 -17.89 15.68 -19.40
CA LEU A 414 -16.46 15.43 -19.27
C LEU A 414 -16.02 15.33 -17.80
N VAL A 415 -16.57 16.17 -16.93
CA VAL A 415 -16.26 16.13 -15.50
C VAL A 415 -16.72 14.82 -14.88
N ASN A 416 -17.96 14.36 -15.14
CA ASN A 416 -18.44 13.10 -14.54
C ASN A 416 -17.70 11.88 -15.09
N ALA A 417 -17.33 11.87 -16.38
CA ALA A 417 -16.47 10.83 -16.96
C ALA A 417 -15.07 10.84 -16.32
N MET A 418 -14.47 12.03 -16.15
CA MET A 418 -13.17 12.18 -15.48
C MET A 418 -13.23 11.71 -14.02
N LEU A 419 -14.29 12.06 -13.28
CA LEU A 419 -14.44 11.70 -11.87
C LEU A 419 -14.67 10.20 -11.67
N SER A 420 -15.36 9.51 -12.58
CA SER A 420 -15.52 8.05 -12.51
C SER A 420 -14.17 7.34 -12.63
N LEU A 421 -13.27 7.85 -13.46
CA LEU A 421 -11.90 7.37 -13.58
C LEU A 421 -11.02 7.78 -12.38
N ALA A 422 -11.20 9.00 -11.86
CA ALA A 422 -10.41 9.52 -10.74
C ALA A 422 -10.56 8.70 -9.45
N ILE A 423 -11.76 8.16 -9.19
CA ILE A 423 -12.05 7.40 -7.96
C ILE A 423 -11.19 6.15 -7.83
N GLN A 424 -10.79 5.54 -8.95
CA GLN A 424 -9.91 4.37 -8.95
C GLN A 424 -8.53 4.68 -8.34
N SER A 425 -8.15 5.96 -8.24
CA SER A 425 -6.91 6.42 -7.62
C SER A 425 -7.10 7.04 -6.23
N ALA A 426 -8.32 7.09 -5.70
CA ALA A 426 -8.64 7.64 -4.38
C ALA A 426 -8.65 6.52 -3.32
N LEU A 427 -7.52 6.29 -2.66
CA LEU A 427 -7.32 5.16 -1.74
C LEU A 427 -8.30 5.13 -0.55
N ASP A 428 -8.81 6.30 -0.14
CA ASP A 428 -9.77 6.49 0.94
C ASP A 428 -11.22 6.17 0.56
N VAL A 429 -11.51 5.96 -0.74
CA VAL A 429 -12.85 5.62 -1.21
C VAL A 429 -13.07 4.10 -1.11
N PRO A 430 -14.07 3.64 -0.34
CA PRO A 430 -14.43 2.23 -0.26
C PRO A 430 -15.01 1.74 -1.59
N ASP A 431 -14.86 0.44 -1.86
CA ASP A 431 -15.43 -0.25 -3.03
C ASP A 431 -15.10 0.40 -4.40
N ARG A 432 -14.03 1.19 -4.48
CA ARG A 432 -13.65 1.96 -5.67
C ARG A 432 -13.42 1.10 -6.93
N SER A 433 -13.02 -0.16 -6.76
CA SER A 433 -12.82 -1.15 -7.84
C SER A 433 -14.10 -1.93 -8.20
N LYS A 434 -15.15 -1.86 -7.37
CA LYS A 434 -16.40 -2.61 -7.53
C LYS A 434 -17.43 -1.81 -8.31
N MET A 435 -17.13 -1.52 -9.58
CA MET A 435 -17.98 -0.63 -10.38
C MET A 435 -19.32 -1.21 -10.82
N TRP A 436 -19.62 -2.47 -10.51
CA TRP A 436 -20.96 -3.09 -10.63
C TRP A 436 -21.85 -2.79 -9.43
N LEU A 437 -21.30 -2.31 -8.31
CA LEU A 437 -22.10 -1.91 -7.15
C LEU A 437 -22.71 -0.53 -7.38
N PHE A 438 -24.03 -0.45 -7.37
CA PHE A 438 -24.79 0.78 -7.60
C PHE A 438 -24.51 1.88 -6.57
N GLU A 439 -24.09 1.50 -5.35
CA GLU A 439 -23.73 2.43 -4.27
C GLU A 439 -22.33 3.03 -4.46
N SER A 440 -21.46 2.35 -5.22
CA SER A 440 -20.09 2.81 -5.45
C SER A 440 -20.10 4.17 -6.16
N LEU A 441 -19.22 5.07 -5.73
CA LEU A 441 -19.09 6.38 -6.39
C LEU A 441 -18.68 6.20 -7.86
N SER A 442 -17.83 5.22 -8.16
CA SER A 442 -17.41 4.88 -9.53
C SER A 442 -18.61 4.64 -10.44
N TYR A 443 -19.57 3.81 -10.02
CA TYR A 443 -20.80 3.54 -10.77
C TYR A 443 -21.65 4.80 -10.92
N ARG A 444 -21.87 5.56 -9.83
CA ARG A 444 -22.74 6.74 -9.84
C ARG A 444 -22.24 7.85 -10.77
N PHE A 445 -20.92 8.10 -10.80
CA PHE A 445 -20.33 9.04 -11.75
C PHE A 445 -20.43 8.54 -13.19
N MET A 446 -20.21 7.24 -13.41
CA MET A 446 -20.39 6.64 -14.74
C MET A 446 -21.84 6.73 -15.23
N ALA A 447 -22.81 6.47 -14.35
CA ALA A 447 -24.23 6.58 -14.65
C ALA A 447 -24.65 8.03 -14.97
N GLU A 448 -24.12 9.01 -14.21
CA GLU A 448 -24.38 10.43 -14.50
C GLU A 448 -23.70 10.88 -15.79
N ALA A 449 -22.46 10.42 -16.06
CA ALA A 449 -21.80 10.67 -17.34
C ALA A 449 -22.63 10.11 -18.51
N ARG A 450 -23.18 8.89 -18.36
CA ARG A 450 -24.09 8.30 -19.36
C ARG A 450 -25.36 9.12 -19.56
N ARG A 451 -26.03 9.53 -18.48
CA ARG A 451 -27.23 10.37 -18.54
C ARG A 451 -26.96 11.71 -19.25
N LEU A 452 -25.78 12.30 -19.01
CA LEU A 452 -25.34 13.54 -19.66
C LEU A 452 -24.94 13.32 -21.12
N TRP A 453 -24.37 12.17 -21.43
CA TRP A 453 -24.04 11.75 -22.80
C TRP A 453 -25.29 11.70 -23.67
N ASP A 454 -26.38 11.13 -23.16
CA ASP A 454 -27.67 11.07 -23.85
C ASP A 454 -28.23 12.47 -24.17
N ILE A 455 -27.89 13.48 -23.35
CA ILE A 455 -28.34 14.87 -23.53
C ILE A 455 -27.42 15.66 -24.46
N GLU A 456 -26.11 15.45 -24.35
CA GLU A 456 -25.10 16.16 -25.15
C GLU A 456 -24.92 15.57 -26.54
N SER A 457 -25.19 14.29 -26.74
CA SER A 457 -25.15 13.64 -28.06
C SER A 457 -26.18 14.18 -29.06
N CYS A 458 -27.24 14.86 -28.57
CA CYS A 458 -28.20 15.58 -29.40
C CYS A 458 -27.78 17.02 -29.75
N LYS A 459 -26.61 17.49 -29.29
CA LYS A 459 -26.06 18.83 -29.54
C LYS A 459 -24.87 18.77 -30.51
N GLU A 460 -24.35 19.93 -30.93
CA GLU A 460 -23.14 20.00 -31.76
C GLU A 460 -21.95 19.33 -31.06
N SER A 461 -21.19 18.52 -31.81
CA SER A 461 -20.02 17.81 -31.29
C SER A 461 -18.99 18.80 -30.77
N SER A 462 -18.63 18.65 -29.49
CA SER A 462 -17.63 19.48 -28.83
C SER A 462 -16.39 18.66 -28.47
N ILE A 463 -15.23 19.31 -28.35
CA ILE A 463 -13.99 18.64 -27.90
C ILE A 463 -14.20 17.92 -26.56
N PRO A 464 -14.84 18.52 -25.53
CA PRO A 464 -15.15 17.83 -24.28
C PRO A 464 -15.99 16.56 -24.43
N THR A 465 -16.90 16.52 -25.40
CA THR A 465 -17.70 15.31 -25.68
C THR A 465 -16.82 14.17 -26.18
N ILE A 466 -15.86 14.44 -27.08
CA ILE A 466 -14.90 13.42 -27.56
C ILE A 466 -13.98 12.95 -26.43
N GLN A 467 -13.48 13.89 -25.61
CA GLN A 467 -12.63 13.57 -24.47
C GLN A 467 -13.37 12.71 -23.44
N ALA A 468 -14.66 12.98 -23.21
CA ALA A 468 -15.50 12.18 -22.33
C ALA A 468 -15.68 10.76 -22.89
N ALA A 469 -15.91 10.62 -24.20
CA ALA A 469 -16.02 9.32 -24.87
C ALA A 469 -14.76 8.47 -24.66
N MET A 470 -13.59 9.10 -24.83
CA MET A 470 -12.29 8.45 -24.65
C MET A 470 -12.06 8.02 -23.20
N ILE A 471 -12.40 8.86 -22.23
CA ILE A 471 -12.31 8.51 -20.80
C ILE A 471 -13.28 7.39 -20.44
N ILE A 472 -14.53 7.45 -20.94
CA ILE A 472 -15.54 6.41 -20.69
C ILE A 472 -15.05 5.08 -21.28
N SER A 473 -14.60 5.07 -22.54
CA SER A 473 -14.03 3.89 -23.18
C SER A 473 -12.83 3.34 -22.43
N TYR A 474 -11.90 4.21 -22.01
CA TYR A 474 -10.73 3.80 -21.23
C TYR A 474 -11.13 3.17 -19.90
N THR A 475 -12.11 3.78 -19.22
CA THR A 475 -12.62 3.29 -17.94
C THR A 475 -13.34 1.94 -18.11
N THR A 476 -14.15 1.76 -19.16
CA THR A 476 -14.83 0.49 -19.40
C THR A 476 -13.86 -0.61 -19.82
N THR A 477 -12.87 -0.31 -20.66
CA THR A 477 -11.82 -1.27 -21.06
C THR A 477 -11.01 -1.76 -19.86
N ASN A 478 -10.52 -0.86 -18.99
CA ASN A 478 -9.75 -1.26 -17.82
C ASN A 478 -10.56 -2.07 -16.79
N ASN A 479 -11.88 -2.03 -16.88
CA ASN A 479 -12.79 -2.81 -16.04
C ASN A 479 -13.46 -3.98 -16.77
N GLY A 480 -13.03 -4.29 -18.01
CA GLY A 480 -13.53 -5.47 -18.73
C GLY A 480 -14.96 -5.36 -19.29
N MET A 481 -15.48 -4.15 -19.51
CA MET A 481 -16.81 -3.88 -20.12
C MET A 481 -16.69 -3.12 -21.46
N ASP A 482 -15.70 -3.46 -22.28
CA ASP A 482 -15.51 -2.83 -23.59
C ASP A 482 -16.69 -3.08 -24.58
N GLN A 483 -17.53 -4.10 -24.35
CA GLN A 483 -18.81 -4.28 -25.07
C GLN A 483 -19.81 -3.14 -24.85
N VAL A 484 -19.82 -2.53 -23.67
CA VAL A 484 -20.79 -1.47 -23.31
C VAL A 484 -20.51 -0.18 -24.10
N GLY A 485 -19.26 0.05 -24.53
CA GLY A 485 -18.88 1.17 -25.42
C GLY A 485 -19.19 0.92 -26.91
N ALA A 486 -19.65 -0.28 -27.28
CA ALA A 486 -19.87 -0.72 -28.67
C ALA A 486 -21.35 -0.78 -29.11
N LEU A 487 -22.29 -0.40 -28.23
CA LEU A 487 -23.73 -0.51 -28.50
C LEU A 487 -24.28 0.68 -29.32
N PRO A 488 -24.96 0.47 -30.46
CA PRO A 488 -25.47 1.54 -31.34
C PRO A 488 -26.43 2.52 -30.66
N GLU A 489 -27.19 2.06 -29.66
CA GLU A 489 -28.16 2.85 -28.88
C GLU A 489 -27.47 3.83 -27.91
N TRP A 490 -26.15 3.71 -27.74
CA TRP A 490 -25.32 4.61 -26.94
C TRP A 490 -25.13 5.98 -27.60
N TYR A 491 -25.24 6.07 -28.93
CA TYR A 491 -25.00 7.30 -29.69
C TYR A 491 -26.35 7.93 -30.03
N GLY A 492 -26.69 9.05 -29.38
CA GLY A 492 -28.00 9.70 -29.47
C GLY A 492 -28.51 9.92 -30.90
N GLU A 493 -29.83 9.87 -31.06
CA GLU A 493 -30.51 9.99 -32.36
C GLU A 493 -30.74 11.46 -32.74
N VAL A 494 -30.50 11.80 -34.01
CA VAL A 494 -30.77 13.16 -34.53
C VAL A 494 -32.04 13.12 -35.36
N TRP A 495 -32.92 14.10 -35.12
CA TRP A 495 -34.22 14.18 -35.78
C TRP A 495 -34.28 15.41 -36.67
N MET A 496 -34.55 15.22 -37.96
CA MET A 496 -34.74 16.29 -38.93
C MET A 496 -36.22 16.54 -39.19
N GLN A 497 -36.58 17.80 -39.31
CA GLN A 497 -37.92 18.21 -39.73
C GLN A 497 -37.79 19.22 -40.87
N TYR A 498 -38.34 18.87 -42.03
CA TYR A 498 -38.33 19.76 -43.18
C TYR A 498 -39.45 20.81 -43.07
N PRO A 499 -39.29 22.01 -43.64
CA PRO A 499 -40.32 23.05 -43.57
C PRO A 499 -41.65 22.57 -44.15
N HIS A 500 -42.76 22.95 -43.52
CA HIS A 500 -44.15 22.65 -43.94
C HIS A 500 -44.62 21.19 -43.80
N THR A 501 -43.85 20.33 -43.11
CA THR A 501 -44.32 19.01 -42.66
C THR A 501 -44.15 18.86 -41.14
N PRO A 502 -45.17 18.39 -40.39
CA PRO A 502 -45.08 18.20 -38.94
C PRO A 502 -44.30 16.94 -38.54
N THR A 503 -43.97 16.08 -39.52
CA THR A 503 -43.31 14.80 -39.32
C THR A 503 -41.81 14.94 -39.14
N ARG A 504 -41.30 14.42 -38.03
CA ARG A 504 -39.86 14.35 -37.71
C ARG A 504 -39.30 13.02 -38.22
N ASN A 505 -38.22 13.09 -38.98
CA ASN A 505 -37.53 11.93 -39.55
C ASN A 505 -36.22 11.70 -38.79
N ARG A 506 -35.93 10.45 -38.44
CA ARG A 506 -34.66 10.07 -37.82
C ARG A 506 -33.55 10.12 -38.86
N LEU A 507 -32.38 10.64 -38.49
CA LEU A 507 -31.16 10.58 -39.30
C LEU A 507 -30.45 9.23 -39.15
N HIS A 508 -30.81 8.43 -38.15
CA HIS A 508 -30.20 7.14 -37.85
C HIS A 508 -28.69 7.25 -37.66
N VAL A 509 -28.23 8.28 -36.94
CA VAL A 509 -26.81 8.65 -36.85
C VAL A 509 -25.97 7.53 -36.23
N GLY A 510 -26.47 6.85 -35.18
CA GLY A 510 -25.82 5.67 -34.59
C GLY A 510 -25.69 4.49 -35.56
N HIS A 511 -26.71 4.25 -36.40
CA HIS A 511 -26.70 3.20 -37.42
C HIS A 511 -25.82 3.58 -38.63
N LYS A 512 -25.75 4.87 -38.99
CA LYS A 512 -24.82 5.40 -40.00
C LYS A 512 -23.37 5.31 -39.53
N LEU A 513 -23.10 5.61 -38.27
CA LEU A 513 -21.78 5.45 -37.66
C LEU A 513 -21.39 3.97 -37.57
N GLN A 514 -22.33 3.08 -37.25
CA GLN A 514 -22.16 1.62 -37.36
C GLN A 514 -21.78 1.21 -38.78
N ALA A 515 -22.44 1.75 -39.82
CA ALA A 515 -22.07 1.52 -41.22
C ALA A 515 -20.67 2.09 -41.57
N GLU A 516 -20.26 3.22 -40.97
CA GLU A 516 -18.92 3.79 -41.11
C GLU A 516 -17.85 2.96 -40.36
N VAL A 517 -18.21 2.31 -39.26
CA VAL A 517 -17.38 1.31 -38.58
C VAL A 517 -17.29 0.02 -39.39
N GLN A 518 -18.35 -0.38 -40.10
CA GLN A 518 -18.27 -1.44 -41.11
C GLN A 518 -17.35 -1.05 -42.28
N LEU A 519 -17.28 0.23 -42.66
CA LEU A 519 -16.25 0.72 -43.60
C LEU A 519 -14.84 0.68 -42.97
N ARG A 520 -14.69 0.88 -41.66
CA ARG A 520 -13.43 0.62 -40.93
C ARG A 520 -13.13 -0.87 -40.80
N HIS A 521 -14.14 -1.73 -40.87
CA HIS A 521 -13.98 -3.17 -41.03
C HIS A 521 -13.37 -3.53 -42.39
N ILE A 522 -13.71 -2.80 -43.46
CA ILE A 522 -13.00 -2.86 -44.75
C ILE A 522 -11.55 -2.34 -44.62
N MET A 523 -11.29 -1.36 -43.76
CA MET A 523 -9.90 -0.98 -43.40
C MET A 523 -9.19 -2.03 -42.51
N ASN A 524 -9.93 -2.86 -41.78
CA ASN A 524 -9.43 -4.05 -41.09
C ASN A 524 -9.24 -5.23 -42.07
N GLU A 525 -9.96 -5.27 -43.21
CA GLU A 525 -9.60 -6.11 -44.36
C GLU A 525 -8.25 -5.70 -44.97
N LEU A 526 -7.86 -4.43 -44.83
CA LEU A 526 -6.49 -3.99 -45.07
C LEU A 526 -5.48 -4.52 -44.02
N GLY A 527 -5.91 -4.83 -42.80
CA GLY A 527 -5.17 -5.62 -41.81
C GLY A 527 -5.12 -7.12 -42.14
N ILE A 528 -6.21 -7.66 -42.73
CA ILE A 528 -6.25 -8.98 -43.39
C ILE A 528 -5.25 -9.02 -44.57
N MET A 529 -4.83 -7.91 -45.18
CA MET A 529 -3.71 -7.97 -46.15
C MET A 529 -2.35 -8.25 -45.51
N MET A 530 -2.17 -8.01 -44.21
CA MET A 530 -0.94 -8.35 -43.47
C MET A 530 -1.01 -9.72 -42.79
N PHE A 531 -2.23 -10.20 -42.49
CA PHE A 531 -2.48 -11.39 -41.67
C PHE A 531 -3.55 -12.34 -42.24
N GLY A 532 -3.97 -12.15 -43.48
CA GLY A 532 -5.02 -12.91 -44.18
C GLY A 532 -4.48 -13.66 -45.39
N ASP A 533 -5.39 -14.26 -46.19
CA ASP A 533 -5.30 -15.45 -47.08
C ASP A 533 -4.03 -15.71 -47.92
N SER A 534 -3.06 -14.82 -47.96
CA SER A 534 -1.66 -15.13 -48.27
C SER A 534 -0.74 -14.47 -47.23
N PRO A 535 -0.62 -15.03 -46.02
CA PRO A 535 0.26 -14.49 -44.98
C PRO A 535 1.69 -14.56 -45.50
N ARG A 536 2.30 -13.40 -45.77
CA ARG A 536 3.71 -13.36 -46.18
C ARG A 536 4.57 -13.22 -44.93
N PRO A 537 5.57 -14.10 -44.75
CA PRO A 537 6.59 -13.91 -43.72
C PRO A 537 7.19 -12.50 -43.82
N LEU A 538 7.45 -11.86 -42.68
CA LEU A 538 8.14 -10.58 -42.64
C LEU A 538 9.46 -10.71 -43.40
N THR A 539 9.69 -9.84 -44.38
CA THR A 539 10.97 -9.82 -45.11
C THR A 539 12.10 -9.35 -44.19
N ILE A 540 13.34 -9.74 -44.52
CA ILE A 540 14.51 -9.34 -43.74
C ILE A 540 14.63 -7.82 -43.61
N ASP A 541 14.37 -7.06 -44.68
CA ASP A 541 14.43 -5.60 -44.67
C ASP A 541 13.40 -4.97 -43.73
N GLN A 542 12.20 -5.56 -43.63
CA GLN A 542 11.16 -5.10 -42.69
C GLN A 542 11.57 -5.38 -41.24
N ILE A 543 12.17 -6.54 -40.97
CA ILE A 543 12.66 -6.89 -39.64
C ILE A 543 13.78 -5.93 -39.21
N VAL A 544 14.80 -5.77 -40.07
CA VAL A 544 15.94 -4.87 -39.83
C VAL A 544 15.50 -3.42 -39.68
N GLY A 545 14.61 -2.95 -40.55
CA GLY A 545 14.07 -1.59 -40.50
C GLY A 545 13.30 -1.32 -39.21
N THR A 546 12.50 -2.28 -38.76
CA THR A 546 11.74 -2.17 -37.50
C THR A 546 12.66 -2.16 -36.29
N LYS A 547 13.67 -3.04 -36.24
CA LYS A 547 14.67 -3.04 -35.16
C LYS A 547 15.41 -1.71 -35.05
N LYS A 548 15.87 -1.16 -36.17
CA LYS A 548 16.52 0.17 -36.20
C LYS A 548 15.62 1.29 -35.70
N LYS A 549 14.33 1.27 -36.04
CA LYS A 549 13.36 2.25 -35.53
C LYS A 549 13.22 2.19 -34.01
N LEU A 550 13.18 0.97 -33.44
CA LEU A 550 13.13 0.77 -31.99
C LEU A 550 14.37 1.32 -31.29
N ASP A 551 15.56 1.02 -31.83
CA ASP A 551 16.83 1.50 -31.25
C ASP A 551 16.95 3.03 -31.36
N ASN A 552 16.67 3.60 -32.54
CA ASN A 552 16.71 5.04 -32.76
C ASN A 552 15.73 5.77 -31.83
N TRP A 553 14.53 5.21 -31.62
CA TRP A 553 13.56 5.79 -30.69
C TRP A 553 14.16 5.90 -29.29
N LYS A 554 14.72 4.79 -28.77
CA LYS A 554 15.37 4.73 -27.45
C LYS A 554 16.52 5.73 -27.33
N ASP A 555 17.38 5.80 -28.34
CA ASP A 555 18.56 6.68 -28.35
C ASP A 555 18.18 8.16 -28.48
N SER A 556 17.02 8.47 -29.08
CA SER A 556 16.51 9.84 -29.26
C SER A 556 15.75 10.42 -28.06
N LEU A 557 15.57 9.65 -26.98
CA LEU A 557 14.80 10.11 -25.81
C LEU A 557 15.46 11.34 -25.16
N PRO A 558 14.67 12.32 -24.67
CA PRO A 558 15.19 13.43 -23.88
C PRO A 558 15.95 12.96 -22.63
N GLU A 559 16.90 13.76 -22.14
CA GLU A 559 17.75 13.41 -21.00
C GLU A 559 16.96 12.95 -19.76
N CYS A 560 15.81 13.56 -19.46
CA CYS A 560 14.96 13.18 -18.32
C CYS A 560 14.27 11.82 -18.46
N LEU A 561 14.18 11.29 -19.69
CA LEU A 561 13.63 9.98 -20.04
C LEU A 561 14.72 8.99 -20.44
N GLN A 562 16.00 9.34 -20.29
CA GLN A 562 17.08 8.38 -20.46
C GLN A 562 17.12 7.44 -19.23
N PRO A 563 17.50 6.14 -19.41
CA PRO A 563 17.54 5.15 -18.32
C PRO A 563 18.25 5.63 -17.05
N LYS A 564 19.32 6.42 -17.21
CA LYS A 564 20.10 7.02 -16.12
C LYS A 564 19.27 7.89 -15.17
N ASN A 565 18.25 8.59 -15.69
CA ASN A 565 17.54 9.66 -14.98
C ASN A 565 16.08 9.30 -14.63
N LEU A 566 15.62 8.08 -14.94
CA LEU A 566 14.24 7.65 -14.65
C LEU A 566 13.95 7.73 -13.14
N VAL A 567 12.76 8.22 -12.78
CA VAL A 567 12.41 8.48 -11.37
C VAL A 567 10.92 8.40 -11.08
N PHE A 568 10.06 8.75 -12.04
CA PHE A 568 8.61 8.74 -11.85
C PHE A 568 7.97 7.47 -12.43
N PRO A 569 6.82 7.02 -11.90
CA PRO A 569 6.10 5.86 -12.41
C PRO A 569 5.89 5.88 -13.93
N VAL A 570 5.49 7.03 -14.50
CA VAL A 570 5.27 7.18 -15.95
C VAL A 570 6.55 7.06 -16.78
N HIS A 571 7.70 7.47 -16.23
CA HIS A 571 9.00 7.27 -16.89
C HIS A 571 9.33 5.78 -16.97
N LEU A 572 9.14 5.07 -15.86
CA LEU A 572 9.40 3.62 -15.78
C LEU A 572 8.40 2.83 -16.65
N SER A 573 7.12 3.21 -16.65
CA SER A 573 6.06 2.61 -17.47
C SER A 573 6.35 2.71 -18.98
N LEU A 574 6.88 3.85 -19.43
CA LEU A 574 7.33 4.03 -20.82
C LEU A 574 8.41 3.00 -21.21
N HIS A 575 9.39 2.78 -20.33
CA HIS A 575 10.44 1.81 -20.54
C HIS A 575 9.95 0.36 -20.42
N VAL A 576 8.97 0.09 -19.55
CA VAL A 576 8.26 -1.20 -19.48
C VAL A 576 7.61 -1.53 -20.84
N GLN A 577 6.86 -0.59 -21.42
CA GLN A 577 6.21 -0.77 -22.72
C GLN A 577 7.23 -1.03 -23.83
N TYR A 578 8.34 -0.27 -23.84
CA TYR A 578 9.42 -0.47 -24.81
C TYR A 578 10.00 -1.89 -24.72
N GLN A 579 10.33 -2.37 -23.50
CA GLN A 579 10.92 -3.69 -23.33
C GLN A 579 9.93 -4.82 -23.67
N GLN A 580 8.64 -4.66 -23.34
CA GLN A 580 7.59 -5.59 -23.77
C GLN A 580 7.47 -5.66 -25.31
N LEU A 581 7.55 -4.51 -25.98
CA LEU A 581 7.50 -4.44 -27.44
C LEU A 581 8.72 -5.13 -28.08
N VAL A 582 9.93 -4.88 -27.57
CA VAL A 582 11.15 -5.56 -28.04
C VAL A 582 11.05 -7.07 -27.83
N MET A 583 10.60 -7.50 -26.65
CA MET A 583 10.43 -8.91 -26.33
C MET A 583 9.42 -9.59 -27.28
N GLY A 584 8.25 -8.99 -27.48
CA GLY A 584 7.21 -9.49 -28.39
C GLY A 584 7.68 -9.50 -29.86
N PHE A 585 8.35 -8.44 -30.31
CA PHE A 585 8.88 -8.34 -31.66
C PHE A 585 9.96 -9.40 -31.94
N MET A 586 10.91 -9.60 -31.02
CA MET A 586 11.92 -10.65 -31.16
C MET A 586 11.30 -12.06 -31.17
N GLN A 587 10.20 -12.27 -30.43
CA GLN A 587 9.45 -13.53 -30.47
C GLN A 587 8.85 -13.81 -31.86
N ILE A 588 8.44 -12.77 -32.60
CA ILE A 588 8.02 -12.90 -34.01
C ILE A 588 9.22 -13.28 -34.88
N VAL A 589 10.35 -12.59 -34.72
CA VAL A 589 11.58 -12.85 -35.50
C VAL A 589 12.07 -14.29 -35.31
N LEU A 590 12.04 -14.81 -34.09
CA LEU A 590 12.42 -16.18 -33.76
C LEU A 590 11.53 -17.24 -34.43
N LYS A 591 10.28 -16.90 -34.71
CA LYS A 591 9.33 -17.76 -35.43
C LYS A 591 9.43 -17.61 -36.96
N SER A 592 10.20 -16.66 -37.46
CA SER A 592 10.40 -16.45 -38.90
C SER A 592 11.51 -17.36 -39.45
N GLU A 593 11.44 -17.68 -40.74
CA GLU A 593 12.49 -18.42 -41.47
C GLU A 593 13.84 -17.67 -41.51
N HIS A 594 13.83 -16.38 -41.19
CA HIS A 594 14.98 -15.50 -41.27
C HIS A 594 15.76 -15.36 -39.97
N LYS A 595 15.39 -16.07 -38.89
CA LYS A 595 15.98 -15.91 -37.55
C LYS A 595 17.53 -15.91 -37.51
N ASP A 596 18.16 -16.65 -38.43
CA ASP A 596 19.62 -16.81 -38.53
C ASP A 596 20.26 -15.90 -39.60
N SER A 597 19.52 -14.94 -40.15
CA SER A 597 20.02 -14.03 -41.19
C SER A 597 21.14 -13.12 -40.67
N PRO A 598 22.29 -13.02 -41.37
CA PRO A 598 23.39 -12.12 -41.02
C PRO A 598 22.97 -10.65 -40.94
N GLN A 599 21.98 -10.24 -41.73
CA GLN A 599 21.47 -8.86 -41.73
C GLN A 599 20.68 -8.56 -40.45
N ILE A 600 19.93 -9.54 -39.94
CA ILE A 600 19.21 -9.44 -38.66
C ILE A 600 20.21 -9.46 -37.50
N LEU A 601 21.22 -10.34 -37.56
CA LEU A 601 22.31 -10.36 -36.59
C LEU A 601 23.00 -8.98 -36.53
N GLY A 602 23.31 -8.38 -37.67
CA GLY A 602 23.88 -7.03 -37.76
C GLY A 602 22.96 -5.95 -37.17
N ALA A 603 21.64 -6.01 -37.43
CA ALA A 603 20.66 -5.09 -36.85
C ALA A 603 20.51 -5.26 -35.32
N CYS A 604 20.77 -6.45 -34.81
CA CYS A 604 20.81 -6.78 -33.38
C CYS A 604 22.19 -6.55 -32.75
N SER A 605 23.04 -5.72 -33.36
CA SER A 605 24.39 -5.40 -32.86
C SER A 605 25.27 -6.64 -32.68
N GLY A 606 25.13 -7.64 -33.55
CA GLY A 606 25.87 -8.90 -33.50
C GLY A 606 25.28 -9.95 -32.56
N LYS A 607 24.20 -9.65 -31.83
CA LYS A 607 23.54 -10.59 -30.91
C LYS A 607 22.46 -11.41 -31.62
N ALA A 608 22.34 -12.69 -31.25
CA ALA A 608 21.24 -13.53 -31.73
C ALA A 608 19.89 -12.95 -31.27
N PRO A 609 18.80 -13.05 -32.08
CA PRO A 609 17.48 -12.56 -31.69
C PRO A 609 16.97 -13.12 -30.35
N GLU A 610 17.35 -14.36 -30.03
CA GLU A 610 17.05 -14.99 -28.74
C GLU A 610 17.71 -14.28 -27.57
N THR A 611 18.99 -13.92 -27.72
CA THR A 611 19.72 -13.14 -26.73
C THR A 611 19.06 -11.78 -26.51
N VAL A 612 18.69 -11.07 -27.58
CA VAL A 612 18.01 -9.77 -27.48
C VAL A 612 16.66 -9.89 -26.78
N ARG A 613 15.88 -10.94 -27.06
CA ARG A 613 14.61 -11.23 -26.36
C ARG A 613 14.85 -11.46 -24.86
N ASN A 614 15.85 -12.27 -24.52
CA ASN A 614 16.15 -12.61 -23.13
C ASN A 614 16.70 -11.40 -22.35
N GLU A 615 17.51 -10.55 -22.99
CA GLU A 615 17.96 -9.28 -22.43
C GLU A 615 16.78 -8.33 -22.18
N ALA A 616 15.81 -8.26 -23.09
CA ALA A 616 14.60 -7.47 -22.91
C ALA A 616 13.75 -7.98 -21.71
N LYS A 617 13.66 -9.31 -21.52
CA LYS A 617 13.04 -9.93 -20.34
C LYS A 617 13.75 -9.51 -19.03
N ILE A 618 15.09 -9.59 -19.01
CA ILE A 618 15.91 -9.19 -17.85
C ILE A 618 15.75 -7.69 -17.54
N MET A 619 15.76 -6.85 -18.57
CA MET A 619 15.54 -5.42 -18.45
C MET A 619 14.15 -5.10 -17.91
N LEU A 620 13.12 -5.78 -18.41
CA LEU A 620 11.75 -5.65 -17.92
C LEU A 620 11.66 -6.01 -16.43
N GLU A 621 12.26 -7.14 -16.00
CA GLU A 621 12.29 -7.54 -14.58
C GLU A 621 13.03 -6.50 -13.72
N THR A 622 14.15 -5.97 -14.23
CA THR A 622 14.94 -4.94 -13.53
C THR A 622 14.10 -3.67 -13.29
N ILE A 623 13.39 -3.18 -14.31
CA ILE A 623 12.52 -1.99 -14.18
C ILE A 623 11.41 -2.26 -13.17
N MET A 624 10.79 -3.45 -13.19
CA MET A 624 9.73 -3.81 -12.24
C MET A 624 10.20 -3.82 -10.78
N ARG A 625 11.43 -4.29 -10.55
CA ARG A 625 12.08 -4.29 -9.24
C ARG A 625 12.39 -2.87 -8.77
N LEU A 626 12.94 -2.02 -9.64
CA LEU A 626 13.17 -0.60 -9.32
C LEU A 626 11.86 0.14 -9.05
N TYR A 627 10.82 -0.10 -9.84
CA TYR A 627 9.49 0.44 -9.62
C TYR A 627 8.96 0.05 -8.24
N TYR A 628 9.08 -1.22 -7.83
CA TYR A 628 8.61 -1.69 -6.54
C TYR A 628 9.36 -1.05 -5.36
N THR A 629 10.70 -1.11 -5.37
CA THR A 629 11.53 -0.60 -4.26
C THR A 629 11.23 0.86 -3.94
N ARG A 630 10.77 1.59 -4.96
CA ARG A 630 10.52 3.01 -4.89
C ARG A 630 9.06 3.40 -4.73
N HIS A 631 8.20 2.91 -5.60
CA HIS A 631 6.82 3.38 -5.72
C HIS A 631 5.82 2.38 -5.16
N ASN A 632 6.24 1.12 -4.94
CA ASN A 632 5.35 0.00 -4.67
C ASN A 632 4.26 -0.13 -5.78
N PHE A 633 3.32 -1.07 -5.66
CA PHE A 633 2.28 -1.32 -6.66
C PHE A 633 0.88 -0.84 -6.25
N GLU A 634 0.79 0.14 -5.34
CA GLU A 634 -0.49 0.63 -4.83
C GLU A 634 -1.29 1.45 -5.85
N PHE A 635 -0.61 2.12 -6.78
CA PHE A 635 -1.26 2.89 -7.83
C PHE A 635 -1.39 2.03 -9.08
N TYR A 636 -2.61 2.02 -9.62
CA TYR A 636 -2.84 1.26 -10.82
C TYR A 636 -2.12 1.86 -12.02
N ASP A 637 -1.43 1.00 -12.74
CA ASP A 637 -1.00 1.24 -14.11
C ASP A 637 -1.27 -0.07 -14.88
N PRO A 638 -2.14 -0.05 -15.90
CA PRO A 638 -2.48 -1.25 -16.66
C PRO A 638 -1.23 -1.90 -17.27
N TRP A 639 -0.23 -1.11 -17.67
CA TRP A 639 1.01 -1.60 -18.25
C TRP A 639 1.86 -2.32 -17.22
N ILE A 640 1.86 -1.84 -15.97
CA ILE A 640 2.52 -2.52 -14.86
C ILE A 640 1.82 -3.85 -14.56
N ALA A 641 0.48 -3.88 -14.53
CA ALA A 641 -0.26 -5.14 -14.36
C ALA A 641 0.06 -6.14 -15.49
N PHE A 642 0.05 -5.72 -16.75
CA PHE A 642 0.38 -6.59 -17.88
C PHE A 642 1.85 -7.03 -17.87
N ALA A 643 2.79 -6.16 -17.42
CA ALA A 643 4.20 -6.52 -17.27
C ALA A 643 4.42 -7.57 -16.18
N LEU A 644 3.74 -7.43 -15.03
CA LEU A 644 3.79 -8.42 -13.95
C LEU A 644 3.23 -9.77 -14.40
N THR A 645 2.15 -9.78 -15.17
CA THR A 645 1.60 -11.00 -15.78
C THR A 645 2.58 -11.62 -16.77
N ALA A 646 3.14 -10.82 -17.69
CA ALA A 646 4.06 -11.31 -18.71
C ALA A 646 5.34 -11.91 -18.10
N ILE A 647 5.96 -11.22 -17.13
CA ILE A 647 7.14 -11.74 -16.43
C ILE A 647 6.76 -12.96 -15.58
N GLY A 648 5.65 -12.90 -14.84
CA GLY A 648 5.19 -14.01 -14.00
C GLY A 648 5.02 -15.29 -14.81
N ASN A 649 4.34 -15.23 -15.96
CA ASN A 649 4.15 -16.38 -16.85
C ASN A 649 5.47 -16.87 -17.47
N ALA A 650 6.37 -15.95 -17.85
CA ALA A 650 7.69 -16.33 -18.35
C ALA A 650 8.51 -17.09 -17.30
N ILE A 651 8.46 -16.66 -16.04
CA ILE A 651 9.16 -17.30 -14.92
C ILE A 651 8.52 -18.65 -14.56
N VAL A 652 7.19 -18.77 -14.63
CA VAL A 652 6.50 -20.07 -14.50
C VAL A 652 7.03 -21.06 -15.55
N ALA A 653 7.17 -20.64 -16.81
CA ALA A 653 7.73 -21.47 -17.86
C ALA A 653 9.20 -21.83 -17.59
N ASP A 654 10.04 -20.85 -17.21
CA ASP A 654 11.45 -21.07 -16.90
C ASP A 654 11.64 -22.06 -15.73
N LEU A 655 10.78 -22.01 -14.71
CA LEU A 655 10.79 -22.95 -13.57
C LEU A 655 10.28 -24.35 -13.94
N ALA A 656 9.39 -24.45 -14.92
CA ALA A 656 8.91 -25.74 -15.44
C ALA A 656 9.96 -26.44 -16.31
N GLU A 657 10.71 -25.68 -17.11
CA GLU A 657 11.78 -26.21 -17.98
C GLU A 657 13.08 -26.50 -17.21
N GLY A 658 13.38 -25.71 -16.16
CA GLY A 658 14.68 -25.68 -15.49
C GLY A 658 14.84 -26.59 -14.27
N SER A 659 14.56 -27.90 -14.36
CA SER A 659 14.74 -28.84 -13.24
C SER A 659 16.18 -28.86 -12.68
N ASP A 660 17.19 -28.53 -13.48
CA ASP A 660 18.64 -28.49 -13.14
C ASP A 660 19.25 -27.07 -12.93
N SER A 661 18.44 -26.01 -12.88
CA SER A 661 18.97 -24.65 -12.71
C SER A 661 19.58 -24.39 -11.31
N ASP A 662 20.62 -23.57 -11.26
CA ASP A 662 21.34 -23.14 -10.04
C ASP A 662 20.34 -22.73 -8.93
N PRO A 663 20.48 -23.25 -7.69
CA PRO A 663 19.63 -22.86 -6.56
C PRO A 663 19.46 -21.35 -6.37
N GLN A 664 20.48 -20.55 -6.68
CA GLN A 664 20.41 -19.09 -6.58
C GLN A 664 19.50 -18.48 -7.66
N ILE A 665 19.54 -19.00 -8.89
CA ILE A 665 18.68 -18.57 -9.99
C ILE A 665 17.22 -18.94 -9.69
N LYS A 666 16.98 -20.16 -9.20
CA LYS A 666 15.64 -20.59 -8.76
C LYS A 666 15.08 -19.70 -7.66
N ALA A 667 15.92 -19.30 -6.70
CA ALA A 667 15.52 -18.37 -5.65
C ALA A 667 15.18 -16.98 -6.23
N GLY A 668 15.97 -16.50 -7.19
CA GLY A 668 15.69 -15.27 -7.95
C GLY A 668 14.33 -15.32 -8.67
N TYR A 669 14.04 -16.40 -9.37
CA TYR A 669 12.75 -16.64 -10.04
C TYR A 669 11.57 -16.66 -9.07
N ARG A 670 11.69 -17.36 -7.93
CA ARG A 670 10.68 -17.36 -6.87
C ARG A 670 10.45 -15.97 -6.28
N SER A 671 11.51 -15.18 -6.11
CA SER A 671 11.39 -13.76 -5.71
C SER A 671 10.56 -12.97 -6.73
N THR A 672 10.73 -13.23 -8.02
CA THR A 672 9.99 -12.56 -9.10
C THR A 672 8.53 -12.97 -9.13
N LEU A 673 8.20 -14.25 -8.90
CA LEU A 673 6.81 -14.71 -8.76
C LEU A 673 6.09 -14.04 -7.59
N ILE A 674 6.76 -13.93 -6.44
CA ILE A 674 6.20 -13.24 -5.27
C ILE A 674 5.96 -11.77 -5.60
N LEU A 675 6.93 -11.10 -6.24
CA LEU A 675 6.80 -9.72 -6.68
C LEU A 675 5.61 -9.53 -7.65
N ALA A 676 5.46 -10.42 -8.64
CA ALA A 676 4.38 -10.41 -9.60
C ALA A 676 3.01 -10.60 -8.94
N ALA A 677 2.87 -11.60 -8.07
CA ALA A 677 1.63 -11.88 -7.37
C ALA A 677 1.24 -10.76 -6.39
N GLN A 678 2.20 -10.23 -5.62
CA GLN A 678 1.96 -9.08 -4.75
C GLN A 678 1.55 -7.84 -5.55
N GLY A 679 2.24 -7.59 -6.66
CA GLY A 679 1.93 -6.47 -7.53
C GLY A 679 0.52 -6.57 -8.09
N LEU A 680 0.16 -7.70 -8.69
CA LEU A 680 -1.18 -7.94 -9.22
C LEU A 680 -2.26 -7.85 -8.12
N SER A 681 -1.99 -8.35 -6.91
CA SER A 681 -2.90 -8.22 -5.76
C SER A 681 -3.10 -6.76 -5.33
N LYS A 682 -2.04 -5.93 -5.36
CA LYS A 682 -2.17 -4.49 -5.09
C LYS A 682 -2.90 -3.76 -6.22
N GLN A 683 -2.60 -4.07 -7.48
CA GLN A 683 -3.31 -3.53 -8.66
C GLN A 683 -4.80 -3.92 -8.66
N ALA A 684 -5.14 -5.11 -8.18
CA ALA A 684 -6.52 -5.63 -8.06
C ALA A 684 -7.41 -4.80 -7.12
N ARG A 685 -6.83 -4.02 -6.21
CA ARG A 685 -7.57 -3.08 -5.36
C ARG A 685 -8.12 -1.87 -6.11
N ASN A 686 -7.61 -1.62 -7.31
CA ASN A 686 -7.98 -0.47 -8.12
C ASN A 686 -8.80 -0.89 -9.35
N TYR A 687 -8.42 -1.98 -10.03
CA TYR A 687 -9.13 -2.47 -11.21
C TYR A 687 -9.34 -3.98 -11.19
N HIS A 688 -10.53 -4.39 -11.62
CA HIS A 688 -10.96 -5.78 -11.58
C HIS A 688 -10.11 -6.70 -12.46
N VAL A 689 -9.66 -6.24 -13.63
CA VAL A 689 -8.83 -7.04 -14.55
C VAL A 689 -7.56 -7.57 -13.86
N SER A 690 -6.95 -6.78 -12.97
CA SER A 690 -5.76 -7.21 -12.22
C SER A 690 -6.05 -8.32 -11.21
N ARG A 691 -7.27 -8.39 -10.66
CA ARG A 691 -7.71 -9.50 -9.80
C ARG A 691 -7.74 -10.80 -10.61
N LEU A 692 -8.29 -10.75 -11.81
CA LEU A 692 -8.38 -11.90 -12.71
C LEU A 692 -7.00 -12.35 -13.21
N LEU A 693 -6.11 -11.39 -13.52
CA LEU A 693 -4.70 -11.66 -13.83
C LEU A 693 -3.96 -12.31 -12.65
N ALA A 694 -4.21 -11.89 -11.40
CA ALA A 694 -3.62 -12.49 -10.22
C ALA A 694 -4.06 -13.95 -10.05
N ILE A 695 -5.35 -14.23 -10.24
CA ILE A 695 -5.92 -15.59 -10.16
C ILE A 695 -5.29 -16.49 -11.24
N GLN A 696 -5.22 -16.01 -12.49
CA GLN A 696 -4.64 -16.76 -13.59
C GLN A 696 -3.17 -17.08 -13.32
N LEU A 697 -2.38 -16.10 -12.87
CA LEU A 697 -0.97 -16.31 -12.57
C LEU A 697 -0.78 -17.33 -11.43
N GLN A 698 -1.54 -17.21 -10.34
CA GLN A 698 -1.46 -18.14 -9.21
C GLN A 698 -1.83 -19.58 -9.61
N LYS A 699 -2.83 -19.76 -10.49
CA LYS A 699 -3.23 -21.07 -11.00
C LYS A 699 -2.19 -21.72 -11.93
N ALA A 700 -1.36 -20.92 -12.60
CA ALA A 700 -0.29 -21.43 -13.46
C ALA A 700 0.94 -21.94 -12.67
N MET A 701 1.04 -21.63 -11.37
CA MET A 701 2.18 -22.02 -10.54
C MET A 701 2.12 -23.50 -10.11
N ARG A 702 3.28 -24.13 -9.94
CA ARG A 702 3.37 -25.44 -9.28
C ARG A 702 2.94 -25.32 -7.82
N PRO A 703 2.38 -26.39 -7.18
CA PRO A 703 1.88 -26.31 -5.81
C PRO A 703 2.90 -25.77 -4.79
N GLU A 704 4.17 -26.15 -4.93
CA GLU A 704 5.27 -25.66 -4.07
C GLU A 704 5.53 -24.16 -4.21
N ASP A 705 5.45 -23.63 -5.43
CA ASP A 705 5.70 -22.21 -5.72
C ASP A 705 4.48 -21.37 -5.32
N LEU A 706 3.26 -21.91 -5.52
CA LEU A 706 2.00 -21.29 -5.06
C LEU A 706 1.97 -21.18 -3.53
N GLN A 707 2.33 -22.24 -2.80
CA GLN A 707 2.39 -22.23 -1.35
C GLN A 707 3.37 -21.15 -0.85
N LEU A 708 4.54 -21.03 -1.49
CA LEU A 708 5.50 -19.99 -1.17
C LEU A 708 4.94 -18.58 -1.42
N VAL A 709 4.28 -18.35 -2.56
CA VAL A 709 3.64 -17.06 -2.88
C VAL A 709 2.55 -16.70 -1.87
N GLN A 710 1.75 -17.68 -1.43
CA GLN A 710 0.68 -17.50 -0.44
C GLN A 710 1.18 -17.12 0.95
N THR A 711 2.46 -17.39 1.29
CA THR A 711 3.06 -16.88 2.54
C THR A 711 3.28 -15.36 2.51
N HIS A 712 3.29 -14.73 1.33
CA HIS A 712 3.60 -13.31 1.14
C HIS A 712 2.43 -12.48 0.59
N THR A 713 1.37 -13.12 0.08
CA THR A 713 0.20 -12.49 -0.53
C THR A 713 -1.07 -13.28 -0.24
N VAL A 714 -2.19 -12.61 0.03
CA VAL A 714 -3.49 -13.27 0.19
C VAL A 714 -3.87 -14.00 -1.10
N ALA A 715 -4.37 -15.23 -0.98
CA ALA A 715 -4.89 -16.00 -2.10
C ALA A 715 -5.97 -15.18 -2.82
N SER A 716 -5.75 -14.92 -4.11
CA SER A 716 -6.73 -14.17 -4.90
C SER A 716 -7.88 -15.11 -5.23
N HIS A 717 -9.07 -14.78 -4.75
CA HIS A 717 -10.31 -15.52 -5.03
C HIS A 717 -11.44 -14.54 -5.33
N VAL A 718 -12.53 -15.08 -5.89
CA VAL A 718 -13.79 -14.37 -6.12
C VAL A 718 -14.79 -14.98 -5.15
N GLU A 719 -15.49 -14.16 -4.37
CA GLU A 719 -16.56 -14.62 -3.49
C GLU A 719 -17.75 -15.11 -4.34
N ASP A 720 -18.45 -16.16 -3.88
CA ASP A 720 -19.51 -16.83 -4.65
C ASP A 720 -20.67 -15.89 -5.02
N ASP A 721 -20.97 -14.90 -4.18
CA ASP A 721 -22.01 -13.88 -4.40
C ASP A 721 -21.57 -12.77 -5.37
N GLU A 722 -20.28 -12.42 -5.39
CA GLU A 722 -19.70 -11.52 -6.38
C GLU A 722 -19.57 -12.18 -7.77
N GLN A 723 -19.41 -13.51 -7.81
CA GLN A 723 -19.06 -14.25 -9.03
C GLN A 723 -20.13 -14.13 -10.12
N ALA A 724 -21.42 -14.18 -9.74
CA ALA A 724 -22.53 -14.01 -10.68
C ALA A 724 -22.54 -12.62 -11.31
N LEU A 725 -22.33 -11.57 -10.50
CA LEU A 725 -22.30 -10.17 -10.96
C LEU A 725 -21.08 -9.90 -11.85
N ILE A 726 -19.93 -10.50 -11.53
CA ILE A 726 -18.72 -10.39 -12.35
C ILE A 726 -18.91 -11.09 -13.68
N ALA A 727 -19.49 -12.29 -13.71
CA ALA A 727 -19.76 -13.02 -14.95
C ALA A 727 -20.80 -12.31 -15.83
N GLU A 728 -21.79 -11.63 -15.23
CA GLU A 728 -22.78 -10.82 -15.95
C GLU A 728 -22.18 -9.54 -16.55
N HIS A 729 -21.17 -8.95 -15.91
CA HIS A 729 -20.64 -7.64 -16.29
C HIS A 729 -19.22 -7.67 -16.89
N SER A 730 -18.54 -8.82 -16.98
CA SER A 730 -17.18 -8.96 -17.54
C SER A 730 -17.19 -9.50 -18.96
N ASP A 731 -17.60 -8.66 -19.89
CA ASP A 731 -17.71 -8.97 -21.31
C ASP A 731 -16.63 -8.22 -22.10
N SER A 732 -15.41 -8.79 -22.13
CA SER A 732 -14.26 -8.28 -22.88
C SER A 732 -14.30 -8.73 -24.35
N LEU A 733 -14.29 -7.79 -25.29
CA LEU A 733 -14.15 -7.99 -26.73
C LEU A 733 -12.71 -8.32 -27.13
N TRP A 734 -11.74 -7.81 -26.36
CA TRP A 734 -10.32 -8.01 -26.65
C TRP A 734 -9.70 -9.09 -25.75
N PRO A 735 -8.73 -9.87 -26.26
CA PRO A 735 -7.84 -10.69 -25.45
C PRO A 735 -7.06 -9.83 -24.45
N ILE A 736 -6.80 -10.35 -23.25
CA ILE A 736 -6.01 -9.61 -22.28
C ILE A 736 -4.55 -9.54 -22.77
N PRO A 737 -3.95 -8.33 -22.86
CA PRO A 737 -2.57 -8.16 -23.28
C PRO A 737 -1.60 -8.99 -22.42
N GLY A 738 -0.69 -9.72 -23.07
CA GLY A 738 0.31 -10.55 -22.41
C GLY A 738 -0.15 -11.97 -22.04
N LEU A 739 -1.41 -12.34 -22.29
CA LEU A 739 -1.91 -13.71 -22.13
C LEU A 739 -2.09 -14.47 -23.44
N ALA A 740 -2.31 -13.77 -24.55
CA ALA A 740 -2.44 -14.37 -25.87
C ALA A 740 -1.07 -14.53 -26.55
N VAL A 741 -0.68 -15.76 -26.88
CA VAL A 741 0.40 -15.98 -27.85
C VAL A 741 -0.18 -15.74 -29.25
N MET A 742 0.55 -15.05 -30.13
CA MET A 742 0.10 -14.72 -31.51
C MET A 742 -0.40 -15.90 -32.38
N ASN A 743 -0.19 -17.16 -31.95
CA ASN A 743 -0.61 -18.37 -32.66
C ASN A 743 -1.70 -19.16 -31.91
N GLU A 744 -2.19 -18.64 -30.78
CA GLU A 744 -3.25 -19.26 -29.98
C GLU A 744 -4.59 -18.59 -30.26
N ASP A 745 -5.67 -19.34 -30.05
CA ASP A 745 -7.02 -18.84 -30.18
C ASP A 745 -7.23 -17.65 -29.21
N PRO A 746 -7.42 -16.42 -29.73
CA PRO A 746 -7.60 -15.23 -28.91
C PRO A 746 -8.86 -15.32 -28.04
N GLU A 747 -9.84 -16.16 -28.40
CA GLU A 747 -11.03 -16.40 -27.59
C GLU A 747 -10.68 -17.01 -26.23
N ARG A 748 -9.69 -17.90 -26.16
CA ARG A 748 -9.29 -18.55 -24.89
C ARG A 748 -8.78 -17.58 -23.83
N THR A 749 -8.28 -16.43 -24.26
CA THR A 749 -7.62 -15.43 -23.42
C THR A 749 -8.47 -14.17 -23.24
N ARG A 750 -9.75 -14.23 -23.65
CA ARG A 750 -10.77 -13.24 -23.29
C ARG A 750 -11.17 -13.40 -21.83
N LEU A 751 -11.46 -12.26 -21.20
CA LEU A 751 -11.81 -12.17 -19.78
C LEU A 751 -12.91 -13.15 -19.38
N LYS A 752 -13.98 -13.24 -20.16
CA LYS A 752 -15.13 -14.12 -19.92
C LYS A 752 -14.75 -15.61 -19.90
N ASN A 753 -13.87 -16.02 -20.80
CA ASN A 753 -13.46 -17.43 -20.93
C ASN A 753 -12.41 -17.81 -19.89
N LEU A 754 -11.60 -16.85 -19.45
CA LEU A 754 -10.73 -17.01 -18.28
C LEU A 754 -11.56 -17.22 -17.00
N ILE A 755 -12.70 -16.55 -16.86
CA ILE A 755 -13.65 -16.73 -15.74
C ILE A 755 -14.40 -18.07 -15.84
N ALA A 756 -14.86 -18.48 -17.03
CA ALA A 756 -15.50 -19.78 -17.21
C ALA A 756 -14.56 -20.95 -16.89
N GLY A 757 -13.28 -20.85 -17.25
CA GLY A 757 -12.26 -21.81 -16.83
C GLY A 757 -12.03 -21.86 -15.31
N VAL A 758 -12.44 -20.83 -14.55
CA VAL A 758 -12.49 -20.89 -13.07
C VAL A 758 -13.62 -21.82 -12.60
N GLN A 759 -14.77 -21.88 -13.29
CA GLN A 759 -15.90 -22.75 -12.95
C GLN A 759 -15.57 -24.24 -13.09
N ASP A 760 -14.80 -24.62 -14.13
CA ASP A 760 -14.37 -26.01 -14.34
C ASP A 760 -13.29 -26.47 -13.34
N LEU A 761 -12.64 -25.54 -12.64
CA LEU A 761 -11.53 -25.82 -11.72
C LEU A 761 -11.97 -26.07 -10.26
N ASP A 762 -13.19 -25.71 -9.87
CA ASP A 762 -13.78 -26.09 -8.57
C ASP A 762 -14.46 -27.47 -8.61
N LEU A 763 -14.76 -27.98 -9.81
CA LEU A 763 -15.40 -29.30 -10.02
C LEU A 763 -14.41 -30.48 -10.08
N GLN A 764 -13.09 -30.21 -10.06
CA GLN A 764 -12.06 -31.27 -10.01
C GLN A 764 -11.48 -31.49 -8.60
N SER A 765 -11.95 -30.74 -7.59
CA SER A 765 -11.57 -30.91 -6.18
C SER A 765 -12.70 -31.48 -5.31
N ALA A 766 -13.61 -32.27 -5.90
CA ALA A 766 -14.60 -33.08 -5.18
C ALA A 766 -14.32 -34.58 -5.32
#